data_AF-H8Z2L5-F1
#
_entry.id   AF-H8Z2L5-F1
#
_cell.length_a   1.000
_cell.length_b   1.000
_cell.length_c   1.000
_cell.angle_alpha   90.00
_cell.angle_beta   90.00
_cell.angle_gamma   90.00
#
_symmetry.space_group_name_H-M   'P 1'
#
loop_
_entity.id
_entity.type
_entity.pdbx_description
1 polymer ?
#
loop_
_entity_poly.entity_id
_entity_poly.type
_entity_poly.pdbx_seq_one_letter_code
_entity_poly.pdbx_strand_id
1 'polypeptide(L)'
;MCCWSCRRQPLVPTTNNTTLKGVRYQLWLRLMGLLLGFAFSPAPCSAADQTFGPVRDGETLWEISGRLYADPELTSGPTRDQIMLALLEANPDAFSPSCNLNGVLRVGGLLRVPDLEQAKRIDADSARAEVQRQSQEWAEHRRSGQPILCPDLADESRLASNRAETEAEPPVAGEAERGTDDSEGAGSTVVSDTPMPTSDCPATPAAPANNAGEDAIAPVGARAPAWVMTAVLLALMATAMVRWKHRWELGERPIKASTALGAAAQLPKRAVLLLAAGRTELYLLLLMATLAGFFGALVTVIFREGIRMLEWLVSGQENGLVAAAEALAPWQRLLLPVAGGLLAGLILQQIGGRLKGRSTTDYMEAVAMGDGWISVRHSLVKASSSLITVASGGSIGREGAMVQLAAMVASAMGRISRFPRDRLRLLVAAGAAAGLASAYNAPIAATLFVAEIVLGSIALEYIGPLIIAAVIANTTVHEILGYAPVYQIPAFSLVSDWELALYLVLGILAGHLAPAFLSLLERSHHFFGRLPMPLAGRMALGGLVVGAISVYEPQVWGNGYSVVNAVLRDPWAWQALLTVLVLKIISTAATHGSGAVGGAFTPTIFVGAMLGALFGTLVHTLLPDGTATPNAYAVVGMGAMLAGTTHAPLMSILMVFELTMDYQIVLPLMLAVITAHYTASRYTDIRPMYADSLLPRENPV
;
A
#
# COMPACT_ATOMS: atom_id res chain seq x y z
N MET A 1 -36.45 18.26 11.58
CA MET A 1 -35.29 17.50 11.05
C MET A 1 -34.53 16.89 12.21
N CYS A 2 -34.67 15.58 12.49
CA CYS A 2 -34.09 14.98 13.71
C CYS A 2 -33.66 13.50 13.56
N CYS A 3 -33.28 13.06 12.36
CA CYS A 3 -33.03 11.64 12.05
C CYS A 3 -31.71 11.40 11.25
N TRP A 4 -30.68 12.22 11.50
CA TRP A 4 -29.40 12.11 10.76
C TRP A 4 -28.12 12.24 11.60
N SER A 5 -28.22 12.46 12.93
CA SER A 5 -27.06 12.69 13.80
C SER A 5 -26.48 11.42 14.47
N CYS A 6 -27.20 10.30 14.44
CA CYS A 6 -26.84 9.08 15.19
C CYS A 6 -26.04 8.03 14.38
N ARG A 7 -25.43 8.40 13.24
CA ARG A 7 -24.46 7.54 12.54
C ARG A 7 -23.10 8.23 12.47
N ARG A 8 -22.10 7.59 13.09
CA ARG A 8 -20.68 8.02 13.24
C ARG A 8 -20.43 9.10 14.31
N GLN A 9 -20.41 8.69 15.57
CA GLN A 9 -19.42 9.19 16.53
C GLN A 9 -18.54 8.02 16.97
N PRO A 10 -17.20 8.15 16.99
CA PRO A 10 -16.33 7.19 17.65
C PRO A 10 -16.37 7.38 19.17
N LEU A 11 -16.50 6.30 19.93
CA LEU A 11 -16.45 6.33 21.39
C LEU A 11 -15.04 6.73 21.86
N VAL A 12 -14.94 7.80 22.66
CA VAL A 12 -13.73 8.19 23.38
C VAL A 12 -13.97 7.94 24.88
N PRO A 13 -13.15 7.11 25.55
CA PRO A 13 -13.51 6.58 26.87
C PRO A 13 -13.33 7.59 28.00
N THR A 14 -14.37 7.74 28.83
CA THR A 14 -14.30 8.38 30.15
C THR A 14 -14.02 7.34 31.23
N THR A 15 -12.75 7.09 31.55
CA THR A 15 -12.36 6.22 32.67
C THR A 15 -11.56 6.98 33.72
N ASN A 16 -12.05 6.98 34.97
CA ASN A 16 -11.33 7.52 36.12
C ASN A 16 -10.14 6.62 36.46
N ASN A 17 -8.92 7.07 36.17
CA ASN A 17 -7.72 6.49 36.78
C ASN A 17 -6.65 7.59 36.99
N THR A 18 -6.20 7.74 38.24
CA THR A 18 -5.49 8.94 38.71
C THR A 18 -4.02 8.96 38.29
N THR A 19 -3.73 9.64 37.17
CA THR A 19 -2.37 9.99 36.77
C THR A 19 -2.25 11.48 36.42
N LEU A 20 -1.13 12.12 36.78
CA LEU A 20 -0.97 13.59 36.67
C LEU A 20 -1.07 14.16 35.24
N LYS A 21 -1.05 13.33 34.20
CA LYS A 21 -1.27 13.77 32.80
C LYS A 21 -2.75 14.12 32.53
N GLY A 22 -3.70 13.42 33.14
CA GLY A 22 -5.14 13.65 32.90
C GLY A 22 -5.64 15.02 33.37
N VAL A 23 -5.07 15.52 34.49
CA VAL A 23 -5.47 16.81 35.09
C VAL A 23 -5.23 17.98 34.13
N ARG A 24 -4.11 18.00 33.41
CA ARG A 24 -3.81 19.08 32.43
C ARG A 24 -4.77 19.06 31.24
N TYR A 25 -5.24 17.88 30.83
CA TYR A 25 -6.16 17.75 29.69
C TYR A 25 -7.61 18.14 30.07
N GLN A 26 -8.09 17.73 31.25
CA GLN A 26 -9.40 18.18 31.75
C GLN A 26 -9.43 19.68 32.06
N LEU A 27 -8.33 20.27 32.53
CA LEU A 27 -8.25 21.73 32.72
C LEU A 27 -8.36 22.48 31.38
N TRP A 28 -7.72 21.95 30.32
CA TRP A 28 -7.80 22.50 28.98
C TRP A 28 -9.21 22.40 28.38
N LEU A 29 -9.87 21.25 28.52
CA LEU A 29 -11.26 21.06 28.10
C LEU A 29 -12.25 21.95 28.88
N ARG A 30 -12.04 22.17 30.18
CA ARG A 30 -12.86 23.11 30.96
C ARG A 30 -12.66 24.57 30.56
N LEU A 31 -11.43 24.97 30.25
CA LEU A 31 -11.13 26.29 29.67
C LEU A 31 -11.80 26.47 28.30
N MET A 32 -11.74 25.46 27.44
CA MET A 32 -12.35 25.52 26.09
C MET A 32 -13.89 25.49 26.15
N GLY A 33 -14.49 24.79 27.12
CA GLY A 33 -15.93 24.84 27.39
C GLY A 33 -16.40 26.20 27.92
N LEU A 34 -15.62 26.82 28.82
CA LEU A 34 -15.87 28.20 29.31
C LEU A 34 -15.78 29.25 28.19
N LEU A 35 -15.02 29.00 27.13
CA LEU A 35 -14.93 29.86 25.95
C LEU A 35 -16.06 29.65 24.92
N LEU A 36 -16.87 28.59 25.05
CA LEU A 36 -17.87 28.20 24.03
C LEU A 36 -19.30 27.99 24.58
N GLY A 37 -19.54 28.17 25.88
CA GLY A 37 -20.87 28.43 26.44
C GLY A 37 -21.86 27.26 26.53
N PHE A 38 -21.51 26.06 26.05
CA PHE A 38 -22.38 24.88 26.11
C PHE A 38 -22.00 23.92 27.25
N ALA A 39 -22.95 23.66 28.14
CA ALA A 39 -22.86 22.63 29.17
C ALA A 39 -23.78 21.45 28.81
N PHE A 40 -23.22 20.24 28.73
CA PHE A 40 -23.98 18.99 28.54
C PHE A 40 -23.78 18.05 29.73
N SER A 41 -24.89 17.63 30.33
CA SER A 41 -24.95 16.52 31.29
C SER A 41 -25.75 15.37 30.66
N PRO A 42 -25.17 14.18 30.44
CA PRO A 42 -25.91 13.03 29.94
C PRO A 42 -26.75 12.40 31.06
N ALA A 43 -28.02 12.10 30.78
CA ALA A 43 -28.85 11.20 31.59
C ALA A 43 -28.65 9.75 31.10
N PRO A 44 -28.71 8.74 31.99
CA PRO A 44 -28.53 7.34 31.62
C PRO A 44 -29.76 6.77 30.90
N CYS A 45 -29.54 5.88 29.93
CA CYS A 45 -30.55 5.00 29.35
C CYS A 45 -30.17 3.53 29.59
N SER A 46 -31.16 2.66 29.74
CA SER A 46 -31.00 1.24 30.08
C SER A 46 -30.78 0.35 28.86
N ALA A 47 -30.01 -0.74 29.03
CA ALA A 47 -29.76 -1.71 27.97
C ALA A 47 -30.87 -2.77 27.81
N ALA A 48 -31.24 -3.08 26.56
CA ALA A 48 -32.01 -4.26 26.16
C ALA A 48 -31.75 -4.57 24.66
N ASP A 49 -31.72 -5.86 24.31
CA ASP A 49 -31.55 -6.46 22.96
C ASP A 49 -30.86 -5.62 21.86
N GLN A 50 -29.56 -5.88 21.64
CA GLN A 50 -28.88 -5.50 20.39
C GLN A 50 -29.02 -6.60 19.33
N THR A 51 -29.28 -6.21 18.08
CA THR A 51 -29.30 -7.11 16.91
C THR A 51 -28.22 -6.74 15.91
N PHE A 52 -27.52 -7.74 15.39
CA PHE A 52 -26.49 -7.62 14.36
C PHE A 52 -27.03 -8.10 13.01
N GLY A 53 -26.92 -7.26 11.97
CA GLY A 53 -27.22 -7.66 10.60
C GLY A 53 -27.79 -6.54 9.72
N PRO A 54 -28.46 -6.87 8.60
CA PRO A 54 -28.64 -8.23 8.09
C PRO A 54 -27.30 -8.87 7.67
N VAL A 55 -27.17 -10.18 7.90
CA VAL A 55 -26.00 -10.98 7.47
C VAL A 55 -25.88 -10.94 5.95
N ARG A 56 -24.68 -10.64 5.45
CA ARG A 56 -24.41 -10.53 4.01
C ARG A 56 -24.00 -11.88 3.41
N ASP A 57 -24.11 -12.00 2.09
CA ASP A 57 -23.54 -13.14 1.38
C ASP A 57 -22.02 -13.20 1.60
N GLY A 58 -21.52 -14.42 1.84
CA GLY A 58 -20.13 -14.70 2.21
C GLY A 58 -19.69 -14.30 3.63
N GLU A 59 -20.50 -13.64 4.47
CA GLU A 59 -20.07 -13.29 5.83
C GLU A 59 -19.95 -14.51 6.74
N THR A 60 -18.82 -14.60 7.46
CA THR A 60 -18.51 -15.72 8.36
C THR A 60 -18.80 -15.38 9.83
N LEU A 61 -19.19 -16.38 10.64
CA LEU A 61 -19.37 -16.20 12.08
C LEU A 61 -18.09 -15.69 12.77
N TRP A 62 -16.92 -16.08 12.27
CA TRP A 62 -15.62 -15.58 12.73
C TRP A 62 -15.49 -14.07 12.52
N GLU A 63 -15.87 -13.52 11.37
CA GLU A 63 -15.86 -12.07 11.16
C GLU A 63 -16.88 -11.35 12.03
N ILE A 64 -18.08 -11.89 12.16
CA ILE A 64 -19.15 -11.32 12.98
C ILE A 64 -18.70 -11.25 14.46
N SER A 65 -18.18 -12.35 15.00
CA SER A 65 -17.61 -12.36 16.36
C SER A 65 -16.41 -11.45 16.51
N GLY A 66 -15.60 -11.28 15.46
CA GLY A 66 -14.46 -10.35 15.45
C GLY A 66 -14.88 -8.88 15.49
N ARG A 67 -16.00 -8.52 14.86
CA ARG A 67 -16.57 -7.16 14.90
C ARG A 67 -17.24 -6.88 16.25
N LEU A 68 -17.92 -7.87 16.84
CA LEU A 68 -18.53 -7.77 18.17
C LEU A 68 -17.47 -7.74 19.30
N TYR A 69 -16.37 -8.50 19.17
CA TYR A 69 -15.22 -8.46 20.09
C TYR A 69 -14.44 -7.14 20.03
N ALA A 70 -14.67 -6.30 19.01
CA ALA A 70 -14.08 -4.96 18.93
C ALA A 70 -14.87 -3.90 19.72
N ASP A 71 -16.04 -4.24 20.27
CA ASP A 71 -16.81 -3.34 21.13
C ASP A 71 -16.20 -3.28 22.55
N PRO A 72 -15.81 -2.10 23.06
CA PRO A 72 -15.21 -1.96 24.38
C PRO A 72 -16.01 -2.60 25.52
N GLU A 73 -17.34 -2.67 25.45
CA GLU A 73 -18.16 -3.26 26.50
C GLU A 73 -17.87 -4.77 26.67
N LEU A 74 -17.68 -5.52 25.57
CA LEU A 74 -17.38 -6.96 25.61
C LEU A 74 -15.90 -7.27 25.94
N THR A 75 -14.96 -6.36 25.72
CA THR A 75 -13.49 -6.63 25.80
C THR A 75 -12.95 -7.02 27.19
N SER A 76 -13.78 -7.04 28.23
CA SER A 76 -13.36 -7.30 29.62
C SER A 76 -13.76 -8.67 30.19
N GLY A 77 -14.31 -9.58 29.37
CA GLY A 77 -14.81 -10.88 29.84
C GLY A 77 -14.57 -12.06 28.88
N PRO A 78 -15.51 -12.37 27.97
CA PRO A 78 -15.49 -13.59 27.18
C PRO A 78 -14.43 -13.58 26.07
N THR A 79 -13.85 -14.75 25.80
CA THR A 79 -13.03 -15.00 24.61
C THR A 79 -13.88 -15.03 23.34
N ARG A 80 -13.24 -14.86 22.17
CA ARG A 80 -13.91 -14.96 20.86
C ARG A 80 -14.58 -16.32 20.64
N ASP A 81 -13.98 -17.40 21.15
CA ASP A 81 -14.52 -18.76 21.08
C ASP A 81 -15.86 -18.86 21.83
N GLN A 82 -15.94 -18.27 23.03
CA GLN A 82 -17.18 -18.17 23.81
C GLN A 82 -18.24 -17.32 23.11
N ILE A 83 -17.86 -16.17 22.52
CA ILE A 83 -18.80 -15.33 21.75
C ILE A 83 -19.36 -16.08 20.54
N MET A 84 -18.56 -16.90 19.86
CA MET A 84 -19.00 -17.68 18.70
C MET A 84 -19.99 -18.78 19.08
N LEU A 85 -19.78 -19.48 20.18
CA LEU A 85 -20.76 -20.46 20.68
C LEU A 85 -22.02 -19.78 21.21
N ALA A 86 -21.90 -18.65 21.94
CA ALA A 86 -23.06 -17.90 22.41
C ALA A 86 -23.90 -17.31 21.25
N LEU A 87 -23.27 -16.93 20.12
CA LEU A 87 -23.98 -16.54 18.91
C LEU A 87 -24.70 -17.72 18.24
N LEU A 88 -24.15 -18.93 18.29
CA LEU A 88 -24.80 -20.16 17.81
C LEU A 88 -26.00 -20.52 18.70
N GLU A 89 -25.81 -20.56 20.02
CA GLU A 89 -26.87 -20.83 21.01
C GLU A 89 -28.02 -19.82 20.94
N ALA A 90 -27.71 -18.54 20.72
CA ALA A 90 -28.72 -17.49 20.61
C ALA A 90 -29.43 -17.44 19.24
N ASN A 91 -28.93 -18.14 18.21
CA ASN A 91 -29.42 -18.04 16.82
C ASN A 91 -29.37 -19.38 16.04
N PRO A 92 -29.87 -20.52 16.54
CA PRO A 92 -29.75 -21.82 15.87
C PRO A 92 -30.33 -21.82 14.45
N ASP A 93 -31.46 -21.15 14.24
CA ASP A 93 -32.09 -20.98 12.92
C ASP A 93 -31.28 -20.14 11.92
N ALA A 94 -30.26 -19.41 12.34
CA ALA A 94 -29.40 -18.66 11.42
C ALA A 94 -28.40 -19.56 10.68
N PHE A 95 -28.20 -20.80 11.11
CA PHE A 95 -27.20 -21.71 10.55
C PHE A 95 -27.83 -22.79 9.67
N SER A 96 -27.01 -23.33 8.76
CA SER A 96 -27.36 -24.42 7.86
C SER A 96 -26.32 -25.55 7.96
N PRO A 97 -26.68 -26.72 8.53
CA PRO A 97 -27.80 -26.98 9.43
C PRO A 97 -27.67 -26.30 10.82
N SER A 98 -28.69 -26.46 11.66
CA SER A 98 -28.93 -25.82 12.97
C SER A 98 -27.81 -25.91 14.01
N CYS A 99 -26.92 -26.91 13.93
CA CYS A 99 -26.01 -27.28 15.01
C CYS A 99 -24.51 -26.95 14.81
N ASN A 100 -24.14 -26.28 13.71
CA ASN A 100 -22.74 -26.15 13.29
C ASN A 100 -22.30 -24.68 13.13
N LEU A 101 -21.35 -24.22 13.95
CA LEU A 101 -20.81 -22.85 13.92
C LEU A 101 -20.07 -22.52 12.60
N ASN A 102 -19.54 -23.54 11.93
CA ASN A 102 -18.90 -23.45 10.62
C ASN A 102 -19.87 -23.69 9.45
N GLY A 103 -21.16 -23.86 9.73
CA GLY A 103 -22.22 -23.96 8.71
C GLY A 103 -22.42 -22.64 7.97
N VAL A 104 -23.20 -22.69 6.88
CA VAL A 104 -23.51 -21.48 6.10
C VAL A 104 -24.56 -20.67 6.86
N LEU A 105 -24.28 -19.39 7.12
CA LEU A 105 -25.23 -18.45 7.69
C LEU A 105 -26.31 -18.08 6.67
N ARG A 106 -27.58 -17.98 7.12
CA ARG A 106 -28.70 -17.56 6.28
C ARG A 106 -28.60 -16.06 5.96
N VAL A 107 -28.22 -15.77 4.71
CA VAL A 107 -28.14 -14.40 4.16
C VAL A 107 -29.47 -13.67 4.36
N GLY A 108 -29.39 -12.41 4.80
CA GLY A 108 -30.54 -11.57 5.15
C GLY A 108 -31.00 -11.71 6.61
N GLY A 109 -30.54 -12.72 7.35
CA GLY A 109 -30.90 -12.92 8.76
C GLY A 109 -30.42 -11.78 9.67
N LEU A 110 -31.19 -11.48 10.72
CA LEU A 110 -30.76 -10.66 11.85
C LEU A 110 -30.36 -11.58 13.00
N LEU A 111 -29.13 -11.45 13.48
CA LEU A 111 -28.62 -12.19 14.63
C LEU A 111 -28.91 -11.41 15.91
N ARG A 112 -29.45 -12.08 16.93
CA ARG A 112 -29.44 -11.58 18.30
C ARG A 112 -28.01 -11.62 18.84
N VAL A 113 -27.52 -10.50 19.37
CA VAL A 113 -26.22 -10.45 20.05
C VAL A 113 -26.42 -10.99 21.48
N PRO A 114 -25.69 -12.03 21.92
CA PRO A 114 -25.79 -12.53 23.29
C PRO A 114 -25.25 -11.51 24.28
N ASP A 115 -25.86 -11.42 25.47
CA ASP A 115 -25.35 -10.55 26.53
C ASP A 115 -24.02 -11.07 27.12
N LEU A 116 -23.32 -10.20 27.83
CA LEU A 116 -21.97 -10.48 28.34
C LEU A 116 -21.97 -11.61 29.40
N GLU A 117 -23.07 -11.80 30.13
CA GLU A 117 -23.24 -12.89 31.09
C GLU A 117 -23.74 -14.20 30.42
N GLN A 118 -24.38 -14.14 29.25
CA GLN A 118 -24.59 -15.31 28.38
C GLN A 118 -23.24 -15.81 27.85
N ALA A 119 -22.43 -14.93 27.24
CA ALA A 119 -21.12 -15.30 26.71
C ALA A 119 -20.14 -15.81 27.79
N LYS A 120 -20.20 -15.28 29.03
CA LYS A 120 -19.41 -15.80 30.17
C LYS A 120 -19.88 -17.14 30.73
N ARG A 121 -21.14 -17.54 30.53
CA ARG A 121 -21.68 -18.80 31.06
C ARG A 121 -21.07 -20.04 30.38
N ILE A 122 -20.62 -19.88 29.14
CA ILE A 122 -19.83 -20.88 28.43
C ILE A 122 -18.39 -20.83 28.97
N ASP A 123 -17.84 -21.95 29.45
CA ASP A 123 -16.44 -22.01 29.90
C ASP A 123 -15.45 -21.78 28.73
N ALA A 124 -14.34 -21.10 29.00
CA ALA A 124 -13.41 -20.63 27.96
C ALA A 124 -12.56 -21.73 27.32
N ASP A 125 -12.16 -22.74 28.09
CA ASP A 125 -11.38 -23.86 27.56
C ASP A 125 -12.29 -24.93 26.93
N SER A 126 -13.49 -25.14 27.50
CA SER A 126 -14.56 -25.92 26.88
C SER A 126 -15.00 -25.32 25.55
N ALA A 127 -15.18 -23.99 25.48
CA ALA A 127 -15.52 -23.30 24.23
C ALA A 127 -14.46 -23.52 23.15
N ARG A 128 -13.18 -23.39 23.50
CA ARG A 128 -12.08 -23.63 22.56
C ARG A 128 -12.01 -25.07 22.09
N ALA A 129 -12.21 -26.03 22.99
CA ALA A 129 -12.26 -27.45 22.65
C ALA A 129 -13.41 -27.78 21.69
N GLU A 130 -14.60 -27.21 21.92
CA GLU A 130 -15.79 -27.42 21.09
C GLU A 130 -15.67 -26.72 19.72
N VAL A 131 -15.19 -25.48 19.67
CA VAL A 131 -14.85 -24.78 18.42
C VAL A 131 -13.82 -25.57 17.61
N GLN A 132 -12.81 -26.15 18.27
CA GLN A 132 -11.80 -26.98 17.63
C GLN A 132 -12.38 -28.32 17.13
N ARG A 133 -13.30 -28.95 17.86
CA ARG A 133 -14.02 -30.17 17.46
C ARG A 133 -14.85 -29.94 16.19
N GLN A 134 -15.76 -28.95 16.22
CA GLN A 134 -16.59 -28.62 15.05
C GLN A 134 -15.74 -28.21 13.83
N SER A 135 -14.59 -27.58 14.05
CA SER A 135 -13.65 -27.22 12.97
C SER A 135 -12.95 -28.44 12.35
N GLN A 136 -12.70 -29.50 13.12
CA GLN A 136 -12.18 -30.77 12.61
C GLN A 136 -13.24 -31.54 11.84
N GLU A 137 -14.46 -31.62 12.37
CA GLU A 137 -15.61 -32.26 11.71
C GLU A 137 -15.97 -31.56 10.39
N TRP A 138 -15.94 -30.22 10.34
CA TRP A 138 -16.11 -29.46 9.09
C TRP A 138 -14.96 -29.63 8.10
N ALA A 139 -13.74 -29.87 8.58
CA ALA A 139 -12.60 -30.23 7.73
C ALA A 139 -12.70 -31.68 7.22
N GLU A 140 -13.40 -32.59 7.92
CA GLU A 140 -13.64 -33.97 7.47
C GLU A 140 -14.82 -34.06 6.51
N HIS A 141 -15.93 -33.38 6.78
CA HIS A 141 -17.05 -33.22 5.85
C HIS A 141 -16.58 -32.76 4.46
N ARG A 142 -15.75 -31.71 4.39
CA ARG A 142 -15.16 -31.20 3.14
C ARG A 142 -14.13 -32.13 2.48
N ARG A 143 -13.69 -33.21 3.15
CA ARG A 143 -12.77 -34.22 2.60
C ARG A 143 -13.46 -35.53 2.21
N SER A 144 -14.55 -35.91 2.89
CA SER A 144 -15.27 -37.18 2.68
C SER A 144 -16.60 -37.03 1.94
N GLY A 145 -17.22 -35.84 1.97
CA GLY A 145 -18.58 -35.61 1.49
C GLY A 145 -19.68 -36.23 2.36
N GLN A 146 -19.35 -36.88 3.48
CA GLN A 146 -20.35 -37.46 4.39
C GLN A 146 -21.07 -36.34 5.15
N PRO A 147 -22.42 -36.35 5.24
CA PRO A 147 -23.17 -35.30 5.92
C PRO A 147 -22.85 -35.26 7.42
N ILE A 148 -22.81 -34.06 7.99
CA ILE A 148 -22.69 -33.89 9.45
C ILE A 148 -24.03 -34.25 10.08
N LEU A 149 -24.00 -35.20 11.01
CA LEU A 149 -25.16 -35.67 11.75
C LEU A 149 -25.47 -34.70 12.90
N CYS A 150 -26.24 -33.65 12.62
CA CYS A 150 -26.94 -32.91 13.67
C CYS A 150 -28.02 -33.81 14.30
N PRO A 151 -28.10 -33.94 15.64
CA PRO A 151 -29.23 -34.56 16.32
C PRO A 151 -30.44 -33.60 16.32
N ASP A 152 -31.14 -33.51 15.19
CA ASP A 152 -32.25 -32.57 14.97
C ASP A 152 -33.60 -33.03 15.56
N LEU A 153 -34.27 -32.10 16.26
CA LEU A 153 -35.70 -31.74 16.13
C LEU A 153 -36.76 -32.87 15.93
N ALA A 154 -36.61 -33.99 16.64
CA ALA A 154 -37.51 -35.14 16.54
C ALA A 154 -38.69 -35.13 17.55
N ASP A 155 -39.32 -33.98 17.87
CA ASP A 155 -40.62 -33.97 18.57
C ASP A 155 -41.50 -32.70 18.41
N GLU A 156 -40.93 -31.49 18.34
CA GLU A 156 -41.74 -30.25 18.48
C GLU A 156 -42.72 -29.97 17.31
N SER A 157 -42.54 -30.59 16.15
CA SER A 157 -43.44 -30.46 14.99
C SER A 157 -44.87 -30.94 15.26
N ARG A 158 -45.12 -31.68 16.35
CA ARG A 158 -46.47 -32.08 16.79
C ARG A 158 -47.21 -31.03 17.61
N LEU A 159 -46.53 -30.07 18.24
CA LEU A 159 -47.16 -29.11 19.16
C LEU A 159 -47.62 -27.82 18.47
N ALA A 160 -46.92 -27.38 17.43
CA ALA A 160 -47.29 -26.17 16.67
C ALA A 160 -48.63 -26.32 15.92
N SER A 161 -48.95 -27.53 15.45
CA SER A 161 -50.15 -27.80 14.62
C SER A 161 -51.48 -27.49 15.32
N ASN A 162 -51.52 -27.48 16.66
CA ASN A 162 -52.75 -27.27 17.44
C ASN A 162 -52.96 -25.81 17.89
N ARG A 163 -52.21 -24.85 17.34
CA ARG A 163 -52.28 -23.43 17.74
C ARG A 163 -52.58 -22.44 16.60
N ALA A 164 -52.75 -22.92 15.38
CA ALA A 164 -53.00 -22.09 14.19
C ALA A 164 -54.48 -21.93 13.82
N GLU A 165 -55.41 -22.53 14.58
CA GLU A 165 -56.86 -22.52 14.27
C GLU A 165 -57.69 -21.53 15.12
N THR A 166 -57.05 -20.65 15.90
CA THR A 166 -57.75 -19.72 16.81
C THR A 166 -57.35 -18.26 16.55
N GLU A 167 -58.33 -17.43 16.14
CA GLU A 167 -58.33 -15.95 16.17
C GLU A 167 -57.24 -15.22 15.33
N ALA A 168 -57.49 -14.61 14.15
CA ALA A 168 -58.68 -14.07 13.47
C ALA A 168 -59.11 -12.60 13.76
N GLU A 169 -58.20 -11.66 13.44
CA GLU A 169 -58.48 -10.33 12.82
C GLU A 169 -59.22 -9.21 13.65
N PRO A 170 -59.59 -8.00 13.15
CA PRO A 170 -59.31 -6.71 13.83
C PRO A 170 -60.62 -5.92 14.18
N PRO A 171 -60.82 -4.56 14.08
CA PRO A 171 -59.96 -3.37 13.87
C PRO A 171 -60.34 -2.09 14.72
N VAL A 172 -59.81 -0.90 14.31
CA VAL A 172 -60.44 0.48 14.33
C VAL A 172 -59.88 1.59 15.30
N ALA A 173 -59.50 2.73 14.68
CA ALA A 173 -59.44 4.16 15.15
C ALA A 173 -58.65 4.57 16.43
N GLY A 174 -58.28 5.84 16.65
CA GLY A 174 -58.28 7.06 15.80
C GLY A 174 -58.13 8.37 16.61
N GLU A 175 -57.89 9.50 15.92
CA GLU A 175 -57.97 10.91 16.44
C GLU A 175 -56.98 11.32 17.59
N ALA A 176 -56.82 12.59 18.00
CA ALA A 176 -56.63 13.85 17.25
C ALA A 176 -56.07 15.00 18.15
N GLU A 177 -55.46 16.02 17.53
CA GLU A 177 -55.45 17.46 17.92
C GLU A 177 -54.71 18.07 19.15
N ARG A 178 -54.32 19.35 18.95
CA ARG A 178 -53.98 20.47 19.90
C ARG A 178 -52.75 20.34 20.82
N GLY A 179 -52.02 21.42 21.13
CA GLY A 179 -52.10 22.82 20.64
C GLY A 179 -51.28 23.82 21.50
N THR A 180 -51.11 25.06 20.99
CA THR A 180 -50.98 26.38 21.67
C THR A 180 -50.02 26.60 22.86
N ASP A 181 -49.40 27.76 23.17
CA ASP A 181 -48.83 29.00 22.55
C ASP A 181 -48.10 29.73 23.76
N ASP A 182 -47.50 30.94 23.78
CA ASP A 182 -47.16 32.08 22.89
C ASP A 182 -45.97 32.89 23.50
N SER A 183 -45.46 33.93 22.83
CA SER A 183 -44.84 35.18 23.40
C SER A 183 -43.46 35.08 24.14
N GLU A 184 -42.61 36.12 24.32
CA GLU A 184 -42.49 37.49 23.77
C GLU A 184 -41.08 38.10 24.06
N GLY A 185 -40.72 39.25 23.45
CA GLY A 185 -39.64 40.18 23.87
C GLY A 185 -38.19 39.80 23.50
N ALA A 186 -37.32 40.56 22.80
CA ALA A 186 -37.14 41.99 22.44
C ALA A 186 -36.31 42.87 23.41
N GLY A 187 -35.19 43.45 22.92
CA GLY A 187 -34.33 44.44 23.61
C GLY A 187 -32.99 44.71 22.88
N SER A 188 -32.50 45.97 22.83
CA SER A 188 -31.38 46.36 21.90
C SER A 188 -30.53 47.60 22.28
N THR A 189 -29.19 47.50 22.14
CA THR A 189 -28.15 48.57 21.96
C THR A 189 -26.90 47.95 21.25
N VAL A 190 -26.03 48.59 20.45
CA VAL A 190 -25.76 49.96 19.93
C VAL A 190 -24.69 50.81 20.68
N VAL A 191 -23.82 51.53 19.90
CA VAL A 191 -22.63 52.37 20.26
C VAL A 191 -21.37 51.53 20.64
N SER A 192 -20.19 51.49 19.97
CA SER A 192 -19.24 52.46 19.33
C SER A 192 -18.20 53.08 20.33
N ASP A 193 -16.94 53.47 20.02
CA ASP A 193 -16.13 53.61 18.78
C ASP A 193 -14.58 53.62 19.03
N THR A 194 -13.76 53.00 18.15
CA THR A 194 -12.33 53.36 17.80
C THR A 194 -11.21 53.39 18.89
N PRO A 195 -9.92 53.72 18.59
CA PRO A 195 -8.96 53.13 17.62
C PRO A 195 -7.59 52.68 18.25
N MET A 196 -6.58 52.38 17.41
CA MET A 196 -5.22 51.90 17.79
C MET A 196 -4.29 52.95 18.46
N PRO A 197 -3.14 52.51 18.99
CA PRO A 197 -1.85 53.07 18.56
C PRO A 197 -0.81 52.02 18.08
N THR A 198 0.26 52.50 17.45
CA THR A 198 1.36 51.74 16.83
C THR A 198 2.56 51.49 17.76
N SER A 199 3.47 50.59 17.37
CA SER A 199 4.84 50.52 17.90
C SER A 199 5.84 50.03 16.85
N ASP A 200 6.87 50.83 16.57
CA ASP A 200 7.92 50.58 15.57
C ASP A 200 9.17 49.87 16.14
N CYS A 201 10.14 49.67 15.24
CA CYS A 201 11.59 49.50 15.46
C CYS A 201 12.14 48.07 15.73
N PRO A 202 13.41 47.79 15.32
CA PRO A 202 14.15 48.39 14.19
C PRO A 202 14.87 47.37 13.29
N ALA A 203 15.23 47.81 12.06
CA ALA A 203 16.21 47.13 11.24
C ALA A 203 17.64 47.57 11.59
N THR A 204 18.62 46.68 11.40
CA THR A 204 20.07 46.96 11.55
C THR A 204 20.85 46.48 10.30
N PRO A 205 22.04 47.05 10.03
CA PRO A 205 22.41 47.38 8.65
C PRO A 205 23.25 46.33 7.91
N ALA A 206 23.21 46.40 6.58
CA ALA A 206 24.09 45.67 5.68
C ALA A 206 25.38 46.45 5.36
N ALA A 207 26.55 45.83 5.55
CA ALA A 207 27.85 46.22 5.01
C ALA A 207 28.90 45.11 5.28
N PRO A 208 30.00 45.01 4.49
CA PRO A 208 30.14 45.26 3.06
C PRO A 208 30.63 43.99 2.32
N ALA A 209 30.70 44.02 0.98
CA ALA A 209 31.36 42.97 0.22
C ALA A 209 32.90 43.08 0.32
N ASN A 210 33.59 41.94 0.47
CA ASN A 210 35.04 41.81 0.28
C ASN A 210 35.38 40.39 -0.18
N ASN A 211 36.27 40.25 -1.17
CA ASN A 211 36.69 38.96 -1.71
C ASN A 211 38.01 38.48 -1.05
N ALA A 212 38.00 37.30 -0.42
CA ALA A 212 39.14 36.38 -0.30
C ALA A 212 38.76 35.13 0.51
N GLY A 213 39.36 33.98 0.19
CA GLY A 213 39.32 32.77 1.02
C GLY A 213 38.51 31.62 0.44
N GLU A 214 39.20 30.60 -0.08
CA GLU A 214 38.68 29.24 -0.12
C GLU A 214 38.74 28.67 1.30
N ASP A 215 37.60 28.34 1.92
CA ASP A 215 37.60 27.72 3.25
C ASP A 215 36.60 26.57 3.36
N ALA A 216 37.04 25.53 4.06
CA ALA A 216 36.56 24.16 3.98
C ALA A 216 35.04 23.97 4.23
N ILE A 217 34.38 23.25 3.30
CA ILE A 217 33.13 22.54 3.61
C ILE A 217 33.41 21.55 4.74
N ALA A 218 32.66 21.66 5.84
CA ALA A 218 32.85 20.80 7.01
C ALA A 218 32.73 19.30 6.65
N PRO A 219 33.59 18.43 7.18
CA PRO A 219 33.62 17.03 6.79
C PRO A 219 32.32 16.31 7.17
N VAL A 220 31.74 15.61 6.18
CA VAL A 220 30.61 14.70 6.39
C VAL A 220 30.96 13.71 7.51
N GLY A 221 30.02 13.54 8.45
CA GLY A 221 30.23 12.73 9.66
C GLY A 221 30.84 11.35 9.37
N ALA A 222 31.80 10.96 10.21
CA ALA A 222 32.71 9.85 9.94
C ALA A 222 31.98 8.56 9.52
N ARG A 223 32.10 8.20 8.23
CA ARG A 223 31.59 6.93 7.70
C ARG A 223 32.25 5.78 8.46
N ALA A 224 31.46 4.86 9.00
CA ALA A 224 32.00 3.60 9.49
C ALA A 224 32.71 2.91 8.31
N PRO A 225 34.01 2.59 8.40
CA PRO A 225 34.75 2.11 7.25
C PRO A 225 34.19 0.76 6.79
N ALA A 226 34.06 0.56 5.48
CA ALA A 226 33.24 -0.51 4.90
C ALA A 226 33.54 -1.92 5.46
N TRP A 227 34.80 -2.19 5.85
CA TRP A 227 35.20 -3.44 6.49
C TRP A 227 34.43 -3.75 7.78
N VAL A 228 33.94 -2.74 8.53
CA VAL A 228 33.12 -2.93 9.74
C VAL A 228 31.75 -3.50 9.36
N MET A 229 31.08 -2.92 8.36
CA MET A 229 29.79 -3.42 7.88
C MET A 229 29.94 -4.82 7.29
N THR A 230 30.98 -5.04 6.47
CA THR A 230 31.30 -6.37 5.93
C THR A 230 31.63 -7.39 7.03
N ALA A 231 32.38 -7.01 8.07
CA ALA A 231 32.70 -7.90 9.20
C ALA A 231 31.47 -8.24 10.05
N VAL A 232 30.58 -7.27 10.30
CA VAL A 232 29.30 -7.53 11.00
C VAL A 232 28.41 -8.45 10.16
N LEU A 233 28.28 -8.20 8.86
CA LEU A 233 27.54 -9.07 7.93
C LEU A 233 28.13 -10.48 7.89
N LEU A 234 29.46 -10.62 7.78
CA LEU A 234 30.14 -11.92 7.79
C LEU A 234 30.00 -12.65 9.14
N ALA A 235 30.06 -11.95 10.28
CA ALA A 235 29.86 -12.56 11.60
C ALA A 235 28.41 -13.04 11.81
N LEU A 236 27.43 -12.24 11.38
CA LEU A 236 26.02 -12.63 11.39
C LEU A 236 25.75 -13.79 10.41
N MET A 237 26.34 -13.77 9.22
CA MET A 237 26.20 -14.85 8.24
C MET A 237 26.89 -16.13 8.70
N ALA A 238 28.07 -16.06 9.32
CA ALA A 238 28.76 -17.22 9.88
C ALA A 238 27.99 -17.85 11.06
N THR A 239 27.49 -17.02 11.99
CA THR A 239 26.66 -17.53 13.10
C THR A 239 25.31 -18.08 12.62
N ALA A 240 24.72 -17.52 11.55
CA ALA A 240 23.56 -18.09 10.87
C ALA A 240 23.88 -19.41 10.16
N MET A 241 25.00 -19.52 9.44
CA MET A 241 25.43 -20.75 8.77
C MET A 241 25.71 -21.88 9.77
N VAL A 242 26.40 -21.58 10.88
CA VAL A 242 26.61 -22.54 11.97
C VAL A 242 25.28 -23.01 12.56
N ARG A 243 24.33 -22.11 12.81
CA ARG A 243 22.98 -22.47 13.29
C ARG A 243 22.10 -23.16 12.24
N TRP A 244 22.29 -22.89 10.96
CA TRP A 244 21.62 -23.56 9.84
C TRP A 244 22.10 -25.00 9.71
N LYS A 245 23.41 -25.23 9.77
CA LYS A 245 24.02 -26.56 9.88
C LYS A 245 23.48 -27.31 11.11
N HIS A 246 23.49 -26.66 12.28
CA HIS A 246 22.99 -27.27 13.52
C HIS A 246 21.50 -27.64 13.48
N ARG A 247 20.70 -26.94 12.66
CA ARG A 247 19.26 -27.23 12.42
C ARG A 247 19.03 -28.27 11.31
N TRP A 248 20.03 -28.50 10.45
CA TRP A 248 20.05 -29.59 9.46
C TRP A 248 20.46 -30.93 10.08
N GLU A 249 21.43 -30.92 11.01
CA GLU A 249 21.99 -32.13 11.64
C GLU A 249 21.07 -32.77 12.71
N LEU A 250 19.90 -32.18 13.00
CA LEU A 250 18.90 -32.72 13.94
C LEU A 250 17.79 -33.57 13.26
N GLY A 251 18.05 -34.08 12.07
CA GLY A 251 17.24 -35.13 11.44
C GLY A 251 17.53 -36.51 12.03
N GLU A 252 16.75 -36.92 13.04
CA GLU A 252 16.60 -38.29 13.55
C GLU A 252 17.87 -39.10 13.91
N ARG A 253 18.30 -39.04 15.18
CA ARG A 253 18.65 -40.21 16.03
C ARG A 253 19.01 -39.80 17.47
N PRO A 254 18.71 -40.61 18.50
CA PRO A 254 19.08 -40.33 19.87
C PRO A 254 20.55 -40.71 20.17
N ILE A 255 21.31 -39.81 20.80
CA ILE A 255 22.68 -40.07 21.26
C ILE A 255 22.78 -39.75 22.76
N LYS A 256 23.51 -40.59 23.51
CA LYS A 256 23.52 -40.60 24.98
C LYS A 256 24.22 -39.37 25.58
N ALA A 257 23.65 -38.83 26.65
CA ALA A 257 23.96 -37.49 27.18
C ALA A 257 25.25 -37.36 28.04
N SER A 258 26.26 -38.23 27.87
CA SER A 258 27.37 -38.37 28.82
C SER A 258 28.69 -37.67 28.44
N THR A 259 28.78 -36.98 27.29
CA THR A 259 30.04 -36.33 26.83
C THR A 259 29.93 -34.83 26.52
N ALA A 260 28.73 -34.26 26.39
CA ALA A 260 28.54 -32.83 26.08
C ALA A 260 28.76 -31.88 27.28
N LEU A 261 28.76 -32.40 28.51
CA LEU A 261 28.73 -31.61 29.75
C LEU A 261 30.05 -30.88 30.10
N GLY A 262 31.19 -31.29 29.51
CA GLY A 262 32.48 -30.63 29.78
C GLY A 262 32.58 -29.22 29.18
N ALA A 263 32.20 -29.05 27.91
CA ALA A 263 32.31 -27.77 27.21
C ALA A 263 31.23 -26.74 27.60
N ALA A 264 30.06 -27.22 28.05
CA ALA A 264 28.94 -26.36 28.45
C ALA A 264 29.18 -25.59 29.78
N ALA A 265 30.23 -25.93 30.53
CA ALA A 265 30.47 -25.38 31.87
C ALA A 265 31.02 -23.94 31.90
N GLN A 266 31.62 -23.46 30.80
CA GLN A 266 32.37 -22.18 30.77
C GLN A 266 31.66 -21.01 30.07
N LEU A 267 30.48 -21.22 29.46
CA LEU A 267 29.72 -20.12 28.85
C LEU A 267 28.85 -19.40 29.90
N PRO A 268 28.87 -18.06 29.98
CA PRO A 268 28.17 -17.31 31.02
C PRO A 268 26.64 -17.46 30.86
N LYS A 269 26.01 -18.12 31.84
CA LYS A 269 24.59 -18.52 31.81
C LYS A 269 23.58 -17.39 31.51
N ARG A 270 23.95 -16.12 31.76
CA ARG A 270 23.14 -14.94 31.42
C ARG A 270 22.96 -14.72 29.91
N ALA A 271 23.92 -15.14 29.07
CA ALA A 271 23.80 -15.02 27.61
C ALA A 271 22.83 -16.05 27.01
N VAL A 272 22.80 -17.26 27.57
CA VAL A 272 21.94 -18.36 27.09
C VAL A 272 20.47 -18.10 27.48
N LEU A 273 20.22 -17.55 28.68
CA LEU A 273 18.86 -17.33 29.20
C LEU A 273 18.10 -16.16 28.53
N LEU A 274 18.78 -15.29 27.78
CA LEU A 274 18.14 -14.18 27.04
C LEU A 274 17.48 -14.62 25.72
N LEU A 275 17.74 -15.86 25.25
CA LEU A 275 17.17 -16.41 24.02
C LEU A 275 15.87 -17.20 24.28
N ALA A 276 14.90 -16.54 24.93
CA ALA A 276 13.52 -17.05 24.98
C ALA A 276 12.99 -17.26 23.55
N ALA A 277 12.36 -18.42 23.30
CA ALA A 277 12.17 -18.98 21.96
C ALA A 277 11.63 -17.98 20.91
N GLY A 278 10.57 -17.23 21.24
CA GLY A 278 9.92 -16.29 20.32
C GLY A 278 10.80 -15.14 19.83
N ARG A 279 11.81 -14.68 20.58
CA ARG A 279 12.71 -13.60 20.11
C ARG A 279 13.73 -14.08 19.07
N THR A 280 14.08 -15.37 19.08
CA THR A 280 15.11 -15.92 18.19
C THR A 280 14.69 -15.91 16.72
N GLU A 281 13.39 -16.03 16.43
CA GLU A 281 12.87 -15.93 15.07
C GLU A 281 12.93 -14.51 14.51
N LEU A 282 12.62 -13.50 15.33
CA LEU A 282 12.66 -12.10 14.89
C LEU A 282 14.07 -11.70 14.47
N TYR A 283 15.10 -12.02 15.27
CA TYR A 283 16.49 -11.74 14.88
C TYR A 283 16.91 -12.46 13.58
N LEU A 284 16.40 -13.67 13.34
CA LEU A 284 16.66 -14.40 12.09
C LEU A 284 15.91 -13.78 10.90
N LEU A 285 14.67 -13.32 11.07
CA LEU A 285 13.93 -12.58 10.06
C LEU A 285 14.63 -11.26 9.69
N LEU A 286 15.07 -10.48 10.68
CA LEU A 286 15.76 -9.21 10.46
C LEU A 286 17.09 -9.44 9.71
N LEU A 287 17.87 -10.47 10.05
CA LEU A 287 19.07 -10.85 9.31
C LEU A 287 18.76 -11.29 7.87
N MET A 288 17.71 -12.09 7.67
CA MET A 288 17.28 -12.48 6.32
C MET A 288 16.79 -11.27 5.51
N ALA A 289 16.19 -10.27 6.15
CA ALA A 289 15.79 -9.00 5.53
C ALA A 289 17.02 -8.15 5.14
N THR A 290 18.06 -8.07 5.99
CA THR A 290 19.37 -7.47 5.63
C THR A 290 19.94 -8.11 4.37
N LEU A 291 19.99 -9.45 4.32
CA LEU A 291 20.51 -10.18 3.16
C LEU A 291 19.62 -10.00 1.92
N ALA A 292 18.28 -9.97 2.09
CA ALA A 292 17.34 -9.71 1.00
C ALA A 292 17.46 -8.28 0.45
N GLY A 293 17.80 -7.31 1.30
CA GLY A 293 18.19 -5.96 0.90
C GLY A 293 19.41 -5.97 -0.02
N PHE A 294 20.50 -6.57 0.45
CA PHE A 294 21.76 -6.64 -0.31
C PHE A 294 21.62 -7.38 -1.66
N PHE A 295 21.04 -8.59 -1.66
CA PHE A 295 20.88 -9.34 -2.91
C PHE A 295 19.77 -8.78 -3.81
N GLY A 296 18.72 -8.16 -3.26
CA GLY A 296 17.70 -7.45 -4.01
C GLY A 296 18.27 -6.23 -4.75
N ALA A 297 19.14 -5.46 -4.09
CA ALA A 297 19.90 -4.39 -4.71
C ALA A 297 20.82 -4.90 -5.81
N LEU A 298 21.60 -5.95 -5.56
CA LEU A 298 22.52 -6.52 -6.56
C LEU A 298 21.78 -6.94 -7.84
N VAL A 299 20.62 -7.61 -7.72
CA VAL A 299 19.82 -8.00 -8.90
C VAL A 299 19.13 -6.81 -9.57
N THR A 300 18.78 -5.76 -8.81
CA THR A 300 18.30 -4.48 -9.36
C THR A 300 19.39 -3.77 -10.18
N VAL A 301 20.64 -3.75 -9.68
CA VAL A 301 21.80 -3.24 -10.42
C VAL A 301 22.06 -4.06 -11.69
N ILE A 302 22.08 -5.40 -11.60
CA ILE A 302 22.26 -6.28 -12.77
C ILE A 302 21.19 -6.01 -13.85
N PHE A 303 19.93 -5.75 -13.46
CA PHE A 303 18.87 -5.38 -14.41
C PHE A 303 19.11 -4.00 -15.03
N ARG A 304 19.57 -3.00 -14.26
CA ARG A 304 19.91 -1.66 -14.74
C ARG A 304 21.08 -1.67 -15.74
N GLU A 305 22.14 -2.40 -15.44
CA GLU A 305 23.28 -2.54 -16.35
C GLU A 305 22.92 -3.39 -17.58
N GLY A 306 22.01 -4.36 -17.43
CA GLY A 306 21.41 -5.07 -18.56
C GLY A 306 20.65 -4.15 -19.54
N ILE A 307 19.96 -3.11 -19.03
CA ILE A 307 19.33 -2.10 -19.89
C ILE A 307 20.41 -1.28 -20.60
N ARG A 308 21.39 -0.72 -19.86
CA ARG A 308 22.49 0.09 -20.42
C ARG A 308 23.28 -0.64 -21.51
N MET A 309 23.61 -1.91 -21.28
CA MET A 309 24.31 -2.74 -22.26
C MET A 309 23.51 -2.89 -23.56
N LEU A 310 22.18 -3.00 -23.47
CA LEU A 310 21.30 -3.04 -24.65
C LEU A 310 21.13 -1.66 -25.31
N GLU A 311 21.03 -0.58 -24.53
CA GLU A 311 21.05 0.81 -25.06
C GLU A 311 22.32 1.08 -25.86
N TRP A 312 23.49 0.69 -25.33
CA TRP A 312 24.78 0.81 -25.99
C TRP A 312 24.89 -0.07 -27.24
N LEU A 313 24.47 -1.34 -27.17
CA LEU A 313 24.47 -2.25 -28.34
C LEU A 313 23.55 -1.76 -29.48
N VAL A 314 22.51 -0.98 -29.17
CA VAL A 314 21.53 -0.48 -30.14
C VAL A 314 21.89 0.90 -30.70
N SER A 315 22.45 1.80 -29.87
CA SER A 315 22.65 3.22 -30.22
C SER A 315 24.11 3.70 -30.20
N GLY A 316 25.04 2.90 -29.67
CA GLY A 316 26.43 3.30 -29.41
C GLY A 316 26.61 4.29 -28.24
N GLN A 317 25.55 4.61 -27.49
CA GLN A 317 25.57 5.57 -26.37
C GLN A 317 24.96 5.00 -25.09
N GLU A 318 25.39 5.53 -23.94
CA GLU A 318 24.89 5.18 -22.60
C GLU A 318 24.08 6.32 -21.96
N ASN A 319 23.65 7.30 -22.77
CA ASN A 319 22.97 8.53 -22.34
C ASN A 319 21.47 8.34 -22.03
N GLY A 320 20.97 7.11 -22.00
CA GLY A 320 19.58 6.76 -21.72
C GLY A 320 18.67 6.74 -22.97
N LEU A 321 17.55 6.01 -22.85
CA LEU A 321 16.62 5.70 -23.95
C LEU A 321 16.21 6.86 -24.86
N VAL A 322 16.00 8.08 -24.34
CA VAL A 322 15.58 9.22 -25.18
C VAL A 322 16.75 9.74 -26.02
N ALA A 323 17.95 9.90 -25.45
CA ALA A 323 19.14 10.27 -26.21
C ALA A 323 19.55 9.17 -27.21
N ALA A 324 19.36 7.90 -26.85
CA ALA A 324 19.50 6.78 -27.77
C ALA A 324 18.50 6.88 -28.94
N ALA A 325 17.23 7.19 -28.68
CA ALA A 325 16.23 7.43 -29.72
C ALA A 325 16.61 8.61 -30.64
N GLU A 326 17.05 9.73 -30.06
CA GLU A 326 17.47 10.92 -30.80
C GLU A 326 18.67 10.64 -31.72
N ALA A 327 19.66 9.86 -31.27
CA ALA A 327 20.81 9.43 -32.06
C ALA A 327 20.46 8.47 -33.21
N LEU A 328 19.34 7.73 -33.10
CA LEU A 328 18.89 6.77 -34.11
C LEU A 328 18.16 7.43 -35.28
N ALA A 329 18.33 6.88 -36.49
CA ALA A 329 17.60 7.33 -37.67
C ALA A 329 16.09 7.00 -37.55
N PRO A 330 15.19 7.76 -38.19
CA PRO A 330 13.73 7.57 -38.03
C PRO A 330 13.23 6.15 -38.33
N TRP A 331 13.80 5.46 -39.33
CA TRP A 331 13.44 4.08 -39.63
C TRP A 331 13.88 3.09 -38.54
N GLN A 332 14.98 3.38 -37.82
CA GLN A 332 15.41 2.59 -36.66
C GLN A 332 14.48 2.84 -35.46
N ARG A 333 14.10 4.11 -35.22
CA ARG A 333 13.10 4.49 -34.18
C ARG A 333 11.78 3.76 -34.37
N LEU A 334 11.37 3.55 -35.62
CA LEU A 334 10.17 2.77 -35.97
C LEU A 334 10.36 1.26 -35.72
N LEU A 335 11.46 0.66 -36.21
CA LEU A 335 11.63 -0.80 -36.20
C LEU A 335 12.12 -1.38 -34.87
N LEU A 336 12.86 -0.64 -34.06
CA LEU A 336 13.43 -1.16 -32.80
C LEU A 336 12.34 -1.52 -31.76
N PRO A 337 11.34 -0.66 -31.47
CA PRO A 337 10.23 -1.05 -30.59
C PRO A 337 9.40 -2.22 -31.13
N VAL A 338 9.25 -2.34 -32.46
CA VAL A 338 8.57 -3.47 -33.11
C VAL A 338 9.33 -4.78 -32.89
N ALA A 339 10.63 -4.78 -33.17
CA ALA A 339 11.49 -5.95 -33.03
C ALA A 339 11.65 -6.37 -31.56
N GLY A 340 11.80 -5.41 -30.64
CA GLY A 340 11.85 -5.67 -29.21
C GLY A 340 10.53 -6.18 -28.65
N GLY A 341 9.39 -5.58 -29.04
CA GLY A 341 8.06 -6.07 -28.68
C GLY A 341 7.80 -7.50 -29.18
N LEU A 342 8.17 -7.79 -30.43
CA LEU A 342 8.11 -9.14 -31.01
C LEU A 342 8.95 -10.14 -30.20
N LEU A 343 10.23 -9.83 -29.97
CA LEU A 343 11.17 -10.71 -29.27
C LEU A 343 10.78 -10.94 -27.79
N ALA A 344 10.38 -9.88 -27.10
CA ALA A 344 9.89 -9.95 -25.73
C ALA A 344 8.61 -10.80 -25.61
N GLY A 345 7.69 -10.70 -26.57
CA GLY A 345 6.49 -11.54 -26.62
C GLY A 345 6.79 -12.99 -27.02
N LEU A 346 7.76 -13.24 -27.91
CA LEU A 346 8.24 -14.59 -28.23
C LEU A 346 8.85 -15.29 -27.01
N ILE A 347 9.58 -14.57 -26.15
CA ILE A 347 10.10 -15.08 -24.87
C ILE A 347 8.95 -15.53 -23.95
N LEU A 348 7.90 -14.72 -23.79
CA LEU A 348 6.74 -15.08 -22.97
C LEU A 348 6.00 -16.30 -23.53
N GLN A 349 5.75 -16.33 -24.85
CA GLN A 349 5.01 -17.44 -25.47
C GLN A 349 5.82 -18.74 -25.53
N GLN A 350 7.04 -18.70 -26.08
CA GLN A 350 7.81 -19.91 -26.37
C GLN A 350 8.57 -20.45 -25.16
N ILE A 351 9.06 -19.58 -24.27
CA ILE A 351 9.77 -20.01 -23.05
C ILE A 351 8.79 -20.08 -21.88
N GLY A 352 8.03 -19.01 -21.64
CA GLY A 352 7.03 -18.97 -20.57
C GLY A 352 5.96 -20.05 -20.68
N GLY A 353 5.38 -20.23 -21.87
CA GLY A 353 4.37 -21.25 -22.14
C GLY A 353 4.88 -22.71 -22.08
N ARG A 354 6.19 -22.95 -22.08
CA ARG A 354 6.79 -24.30 -21.92
C ARG A 354 7.13 -24.63 -20.47
N LEU A 355 7.14 -23.65 -19.56
CA LEU A 355 7.46 -23.87 -18.15
C LEU A 355 6.28 -24.52 -17.42
N LYS A 356 6.43 -25.79 -17.03
CA LYS A 356 5.48 -26.50 -16.16
C LYS A 356 5.78 -26.23 -14.68
N GLY A 357 4.73 -25.99 -13.89
CA GLY A 357 4.81 -25.79 -12.45
C GLY A 357 3.85 -24.69 -11.96
N ARG A 358 3.97 -24.31 -10.69
CA ARG A 358 3.23 -23.17 -10.13
C ARG A 358 3.76 -21.86 -10.72
N SER A 359 2.85 -21.07 -11.30
CA SER A 359 3.13 -19.89 -12.13
C SER A 359 3.12 -18.55 -11.37
N THR A 360 2.88 -18.56 -10.05
CA THR A 360 2.90 -17.35 -9.20
C THR A 360 4.18 -16.53 -9.44
N THR A 361 3.99 -15.33 -10.00
CA THR A 361 5.00 -14.38 -10.51
C THR A 361 4.58 -12.93 -10.31
N ASP A 362 3.62 -12.71 -9.42
CA ASP A 362 3.29 -11.40 -8.90
C ASP A 362 3.60 -11.43 -7.40
N TYR A 363 4.48 -10.55 -6.95
CA TYR A 363 4.88 -10.46 -5.55
C TYR A 363 3.74 -9.94 -4.66
N MET A 364 2.80 -9.16 -5.21
CA MET A 364 1.65 -8.65 -4.47
C MET A 364 0.66 -9.79 -4.23
N GLU A 365 0.35 -10.58 -5.27
CA GLU A 365 -0.43 -11.83 -5.17
C GLU A 365 0.19 -12.77 -4.12
N ALA A 366 1.51 -13.00 -4.20
CA ALA A 366 2.25 -13.91 -3.33
C ALA A 366 2.31 -13.45 -1.85
N VAL A 367 2.20 -12.16 -1.57
CA VAL A 367 2.27 -11.59 -0.20
C VAL A 367 0.88 -11.34 0.38
N ALA A 368 -0.05 -10.77 -0.38
CA ALA A 368 -1.39 -10.42 0.10
C ALA A 368 -2.31 -11.64 0.27
N MET A 369 -2.28 -12.57 -0.69
CA MET A 369 -3.15 -13.76 -0.70
C MET A 369 -2.38 -15.09 -0.64
N GLY A 370 -1.15 -15.11 -1.15
CA GLY A 370 -0.32 -16.30 -1.24
C GLY A 370 0.40 -16.69 0.05
N ASP A 371 1.32 -17.64 -0.12
CA ASP A 371 2.18 -18.23 0.92
C ASP A 371 3.62 -17.69 0.88
N GLY A 372 3.88 -16.60 0.14
CA GLY A 372 5.22 -16.06 -0.11
C GLY A 372 6.07 -16.88 -1.10
N TRP A 373 5.48 -17.88 -1.79
CA TRP A 373 6.20 -18.63 -2.82
C TRP A 373 6.18 -17.89 -4.16
N ILE A 374 7.37 -17.58 -4.68
CA ILE A 374 7.56 -16.99 -6.03
C ILE A 374 8.42 -17.94 -6.88
N SER A 375 7.99 -18.15 -8.12
CA SER A 375 8.70 -18.99 -9.08
C SER A 375 9.92 -18.28 -9.69
N VAL A 376 11.11 -18.86 -9.52
CA VAL A 376 12.36 -18.32 -10.09
C VAL A 376 12.31 -18.31 -11.62
N ARG A 377 11.95 -19.46 -12.23
CA ARG A 377 12.00 -19.63 -13.70
C ARG A 377 11.06 -18.68 -14.44
N HIS A 378 9.79 -18.59 -14.06
CA HIS A 378 8.84 -17.69 -14.71
C HIS A 378 9.16 -16.21 -14.40
N SER A 379 9.66 -15.88 -13.19
CA SER A 379 10.10 -14.50 -12.88
C SER A 379 11.27 -14.07 -13.76
N LEU A 380 12.25 -14.94 -14.01
CA LEU A 380 13.35 -14.66 -14.94
C LEU A 380 12.85 -14.45 -16.38
N VAL A 381 11.95 -15.30 -16.89
CA VAL A 381 11.34 -15.13 -18.23
C VAL A 381 10.55 -13.82 -18.34
N LYS A 382 9.75 -13.49 -17.31
CA LYS A 382 8.98 -12.24 -17.21
C LYS A 382 9.92 -11.02 -17.18
N ALA A 383 11.03 -11.12 -16.45
CA ALA A 383 12.06 -10.09 -16.40
C ALA A 383 12.82 -9.93 -17.74
N SER A 384 13.24 -11.01 -18.40
CA SER A 384 13.90 -10.93 -19.72
C SER A 384 13.00 -10.31 -20.80
N SER A 385 11.70 -10.61 -20.77
CA SER A 385 10.71 -9.95 -21.63
C SER A 385 10.60 -8.45 -21.33
N SER A 386 10.54 -8.07 -20.05
CA SER A 386 10.50 -6.66 -19.62
C SER A 386 11.78 -5.90 -20.00
N LEU A 387 12.95 -6.52 -19.80
CA LEU A 387 14.26 -5.97 -20.14
C LEU A 387 14.33 -5.57 -21.62
N ILE A 388 13.95 -6.50 -22.51
CA ILE A 388 13.95 -6.24 -23.96
C ILE A 388 12.90 -5.19 -24.33
N THR A 389 11.70 -5.25 -23.74
CA THR A 389 10.63 -4.25 -23.96
C THR A 389 11.11 -2.83 -23.63
N VAL A 390 11.77 -2.64 -22.48
CA VAL A 390 12.25 -1.32 -22.03
C VAL A 390 13.44 -0.87 -22.87
N ALA A 391 14.44 -1.73 -23.07
CA ALA A 391 15.65 -1.39 -23.82
C ALA A 391 15.38 -1.09 -25.30
N SER A 392 14.31 -1.65 -25.88
CA SER A 392 13.85 -1.30 -27.23
C SER A 392 12.96 -0.05 -27.29
N GLY A 393 12.91 0.77 -26.24
CA GLY A 393 12.17 2.03 -26.20
C GLY A 393 10.72 1.94 -25.72
N GLY A 394 10.21 0.77 -25.33
CA GLY A 394 8.82 0.59 -24.89
C GLY A 394 8.44 1.53 -23.74
N SER A 395 7.26 2.17 -23.86
CA SER A 395 6.86 3.28 -22.97
C SER A 395 6.28 2.78 -21.65
N ILE A 396 7.10 2.10 -20.85
CA ILE A 396 6.70 1.45 -19.59
C ILE A 396 7.86 1.46 -18.56
N GLY A 397 7.53 1.33 -17.26
CA GLY A 397 8.51 1.31 -16.18
C GLY A 397 9.20 -0.05 -16.02
N ARG A 398 10.54 -0.07 -16.12
CA ARG A 398 11.42 -1.19 -15.72
C ARG A 398 11.23 -1.65 -14.26
N GLU A 399 10.76 -0.75 -13.40
CA GLU A 399 10.83 -0.89 -11.94
C GLU A 399 10.05 -2.13 -11.44
N GLY A 400 8.92 -2.45 -12.09
CA GLY A 400 8.12 -3.64 -11.75
C GLY A 400 8.86 -4.97 -11.96
N ALA A 401 9.80 -5.03 -12.89
CA ALA A 401 10.65 -6.22 -13.07
C ALA A 401 11.73 -6.30 -11.98
N MET A 402 12.32 -5.17 -11.58
CA MET A 402 13.36 -5.12 -10.54
C MET A 402 12.79 -5.45 -9.15
N VAL A 403 11.62 -4.90 -8.81
CA VAL A 403 10.86 -5.27 -7.59
C VAL A 403 10.50 -6.76 -7.58
N GLN A 404 9.97 -7.29 -8.70
CA GLN A 404 9.64 -8.71 -8.82
C GLN A 404 10.86 -9.63 -8.67
N LEU A 405 12.02 -9.23 -9.20
CA LEU A 405 13.27 -9.99 -9.07
C LEU A 405 13.80 -9.98 -7.63
N ALA A 406 13.80 -8.82 -6.95
CA ALA A 406 14.22 -8.73 -5.55
C ALA A 406 13.30 -9.53 -4.61
N ALA A 407 11.98 -9.45 -4.82
CA ALA A 407 10.99 -10.27 -4.13
C ALA A 407 11.18 -11.79 -4.41
N MET A 408 11.51 -12.17 -5.66
CA MET A 408 11.81 -13.55 -6.05
C MET A 408 13.06 -14.09 -5.34
N VAL A 409 14.12 -13.29 -5.24
CA VAL A 409 15.35 -13.63 -4.49
C VAL A 409 15.03 -13.84 -3.01
N ALA A 410 14.29 -12.92 -2.39
CA ALA A 410 13.85 -13.04 -1.00
C ALA A 410 12.99 -14.30 -0.75
N SER A 411 12.11 -14.65 -1.70
CA SER A 411 11.33 -15.91 -1.66
C SER A 411 12.25 -17.14 -1.74
N ALA A 412 13.23 -17.15 -2.64
CA ALA A 412 14.18 -18.25 -2.77
C ALA A 412 15.00 -18.42 -1.47
N MET A 413 15.49 -17.32 -0.90
CA MET A 413 16.24 -17.31 0.36
C MET A 413 15.40 -17.81 1.54
N GLY A 414 14.17 -17.32 1.71
CA GLY A 414 13.27 -17.77 2.78
C GLY A 414 12.90 -19.26 2.67
N ARG A 415 12.75 -19.78 1.44
CA ARG A 415 12.52 -21.21 1.18
C ARG A 415 13.75 -22.07 1.52
N ILE A 416 14.97 -21.61 1.22
CA ILE A 416 16.22 -22.29 1.63
C ILE A 416 16.38 -22.29 3.16
N SER A 417 15.99 -21.20 3.82
CA SER A 417 15.93 -21.09 5.29
C SER A 417 14.73 -21.80 5.94
N ARG A 418 13.87 -22.47 5.15
CA ARG A 418 12.66 -23.19 5.58
C ARG A 418 11.73 -22.35 6.47
N PHE A 419 11.51 -21.08 6.12
CA PHE A 419 10.60 -20.19 6.86
C PHE A 419 9.13 -20.67 6.76
N PRO A 420 8.32 -20.52 7.83
CA PRO A 420 6.87 -20.71 7.77
C PRO A 420 6.23 -19.62 6.88
N ARG A 421 5.02 -19.88 6.37
CA ARG A 421 4.37 -19.07 5.34
C ARG A 421 4.33 -17.58 5.66
N ASP A 422 3.98 -17.20 6.89
CA ASP A 422 3.80 -15.80 7.27
C ASP A 422 5.13 -15.03 7.35
N ARG A 423 6.17 -15.70 7.87
CA ARG A 423 7.55 -15.16 7.85
C ARG A 423 8.13 -15.14 6.43
N LEU A 424 7.73 -16.06 5.54
CA LEU A 424 8.09 -16.06 4.13
C LEU A 424 7.41 -14.91 3.36
N ARG A 425 6.11 -14.70 3.55
CA ARG A 425 5.35 -13.54 3.02
C ARG A 425 6.01 -12.22 3.45
N LEU A 426 6.33 -12.08 4.73
CA LEU A 426 6.97 -10.87 5.26
C LEU A 426 8.41 -10.67 4.75
N LEU A 427 9.18 -11.75 4.53
CA LEU A 427 10.49 -11.66 3.90
C LEU A 427 10.40 -11.28 2.40
N VAL A 428 9.38 -11.76 1.68
CA VAL A 428 9.12 -11.37 0.29
C VAL A 428 8.66 -9.92 0.20
N ALA A 429 7.85 -9.45 1.14
CA ALA A 429 7.48 -8.05 1.29
C ALA A 429 8.73 -7.17 1.52
N ALA A 430 9.65 -7.60 2.39
CA ALA A 430 10.94 -6.94 2.59
C ALA A 430 11.80 -6.93 1.31
N GLY A 431 11.80 -8.02 0.54
CA GLY A 431 12.45 -8.09 -0.78
C GLY A 431 11.84 -7.15 -1.83
N ALA A 432 10.52 -6.95 -1.80
CA ALA A 432 9.86 -5.97 -2.65
C ALA A 432 10.23 -4.53 -2.26
N ALA A 433 10.26 -4.22 -0.96
CA ALA A 433 10.70 -2.91 -0.46
C ALA A 433 12.17 -2.63 -0.82
N ALA A 434 13.04 -3.65 -0.71
CA ALA A 434 14.43 -3.57 -1.17
C ALA A 434 14.54 -3.22 -2.67
N GLY A 435 13.85 -3.97 -3.54
CA GLY A 435 13.89 -3.71 -4.99
C GLY A 435 13.35 -2.34 -5.36
N LEU A 436 12.32 -1.84 -4.67
CA LEU A 436 11.73 -0.53 -4.93
C LEU A 436 12.61 0.61 -4.39
N ALA A 437 13.27 0.42 -3.24
CA ALA A 437 14.26 1.36 -2.71
C ALA A 437 15.47 1.49 -3.66
N SER A 438 16.01 0.37 -4.13
CA SER A 438 17.11 0.33 -5.11
C SER A 438 16.73 0.89 -6.50
N ALA A 439 15.45 0.83 -6.88
CA ALA A 439 14.96 1.39 -8.14
C ALA A 439 14.94 2.94 -8.14
N TYR A 440 14.64 3.54 -6.99
CA TYR A 440 14.25 4.96 -6.87
C TYR A 440 15.05 5.79 -5.84
N ASN A 441 16.07 5.24 -5.17
CA ASN A 441 16.77 5.90 -4.06
C ASN A 441 15.81 6.34 -2.91
N ALA A 442 14.71 5.61 -2.72
CA ALA A 442 13.58 6.04 -1.88
C ALA A 442 13.19 4.95 -0.85
N PRO A 443 14.01 4.71 0.19
CA PRO A 443 13.81 3.61 1.15
C PRO A 443 12.59 3.79 2.07
N ILE A 444 12.21 5.02 2.43
CA ILE A 444 11.06 5.26 3.32
C ILE A 444 9.76 5.09 2.53
N ALA A 445 9.69 5.66 1.33
CA ALA A 445 8.57 5.51 0.41
C ALA A 445 8.41 4.07 -0.08
N ALA A 446 9.51 3.36 -0.35
CA ALA A 446 9.47 1.93 -0.69
C ALA A 446 8.97 1.06 0.48
N THR A 447 9.30 1.43 1.72
CA THR A 447 8.73 0.80 2.92
C THR A 447 7.23 1.06 3.01
N LEU A 448 6.78 2.31 2.83
CA LEU A 448 5.35 2.64 2.88
C LEU A 448 4.56 2.03 1.73
N PHE A 449 5.10 1.96 0.52
CA PHE A 449 4.48 1.26 -0.61
C PHE A 449 4.10 -0.18 -0.24
N VAL A 450 5.02 -0.91 0.39
CA VAL A 450 4.76 -2.30 0.80
C VAL A 450 3.82 -2.36 2.01
N ALA A 451 3.92 -1.44 2.98
CA ALA A 451 3.02 -1.42 4.13
C ALA A 451 1.57 -1.03 3.78
N GLU A 452 1.39 0.00 2.96
CA GLU A 452 0.11 0.63 2.59
C GLU A 452 -0.60 -0.15 1.48
N ILE A 453 0.11 -0.61 0.43
CA ILE A 453 -0.50 -1.29 -0.72
C ILE A 453 -0.39 -2.82 -0.63
N VAL A 454 0.80 -3.37 -0.32
CA VAL A 454 1.05 -4.82 -0.43
C VAL A 454 0.60 -5.59 0.82
N LEU A 455 0.74 -4.99 2.00
CA LEU A 455 0.35 -5.56 3.29
C LEU A 455 -0.98 -4.99 3.83
N GLY A 456 -1.48 -3.89 3.26
CA GLY A 456 -2.70 -3.20 3.70
C GLY A 456 -2.73 -2.80 5.19
N SER A 457 -1.56 -2.73 5.86
CA SER A 457 -1.46 -2.60 7.32
C SER A 457 -0.15 -1.98 7.77
N ILE A 458 -0.27 -0.83 8.45
CA ILE A 458 0.87 -0.05 8.97
C ILE A 458 1.16 -0.48 10.41
N ALA A 459 1.64 -1.73 10.58
CA ALA A 459 1.97 -2.31 11.87
C ALA A 459 3.50 -2.43 12.09
N LEU A 460 3.99 -1.97 13.25
CA LEU A 460 5.43 -1.83 13.51
C LEU A 460 6.23 -3.15 13.46
N GLU A 461 5.61 -4.29 13.83
CA GLU A 461 6.26 -5.62 13.70
C GLU A 461 6.58 -5.96 12.23
N TYR A 462 5.71 -5.56 11.30
CA TYR A 462 5.90 -5.83 9.87
C TYR A 462 6.78 -4.79 9.20
N ILE A 463 6.71 -3.53 9.64
CA ILE A 463 7.50 -2.42 9.08
C ILE A 463 9.01 -2.58 9.36
N GLY A 464 9.40 -3.10 10.53
CA GLY A 464 10.82 -3.25 10.91
C GLY A 464 11.68 -3.99 9.87
N PRO A 465 11.31 -5.22 9.45
CA PRO A 465 12.00 -5.95 8.38
C PRO A 465 12.03 -5.21 7.03
N LEU A 466 10.94 -4.51 6.66
CA LEU A 466 10.87 -3.72 5.41
C LEU A 466 11.89 -2.57 5.42
N ILE A 467 11.95 -1.79 6.51
CA ILE A 467 12.93 -0.69 6.65
C ILE A 467 14.36 -1.22 6.53
N ILE A 468 14.70 -2.32 7.22
CA ILE A 468 16.06 -2.88 7.16
C ILE A 468 16.41 -3.30 5.73
N ALA A 469 15.52 -3.99 5.04
CA ALA A 469 15.77 -4.41 3.66
C ALA A 469 15.89 -3.21 2.71
N ALA A 470 15.00 -2.21 2.82
CA ALA A 470 15.01 -0.99 2.01
C ALA A 470 16.27 -0.14 2.22
N VAL A 471 16.69 0.09 3.49
CA VAL A 471 17.89 0.87 3.82
C VAL A 471 19.15 0.17 3.31
N ILE A 472 19.31 -1.13 3.60
CA ILE A 472 20.48 -1.90 3.14
C ILE A 472 20.52 -1.95 1.61
N ALA A 473 19.37 -2.09 0.95
CA ALA A 473 19.28 -2.08 -0.51
C ALA A 473 19.67 -0.72 -1.11
N ASN A 474 19.28 0.39 -0.46
CA ASN A 474 19.64 1.73 -0.92
C ASN A 474 21.15 2.00 -0.74
N THR A 475 21.70 1.73 0.45
CA THR A 475 23.16 1.86 0.70
C THR A 475 23.99 0.98 -0.25
N THR A 476 23.51 -0.24 -0.56
CA THR A 476 24.17 -1.12 -1.54
C THR A 476 24.19 -0.50 -2.94
N VAL A 477 23.12 0.20 -3.36
CA VAL A 477 23.12 0.94 -4.63
C VAL A 477 24.04 2.15 -4.59
N HIS A 478 24.12 2.89 -3.48
CA HIS A 478 25.00 4.07 -3.37
C HIS A 478 26.48 3.74 -3.48
N GLU A 479 26.92 2.67 -2.82
CA GLU A 479 28.33 2.25 -2.86
C GLU A 479 28.73 1.65 -4.23
N ILE A 480 27.76 1.21 -5.07
CA ILE A 480 28.03 0.63 -6.40
C ILE A 480 27.84 1.67 -7.53
N LEU A 481 26.82 2.53 -7.45
CA LEU A 481 26.40 3.44 -8.53
C LEU A 481 26.47 4.94 -8.16
N GLY A 482 26.92 5.27 -6.94
CA GLY A 482 26.97 6.63 -6.42
C GLY A 482 25.65 7.11 -5.81
N TYR A 483 25.71 8.24 -5.09
CA TYR A 483 24.54 8.92 -4.52
C TYR A 483 24.18 10.16 -5.33
N ALA A 484 22.93 10.25 -5.76
CA ALA A 484 22.30 11.46 -6.28
C ALA A 484 20.78 11.40 -6.02
N PRO A 485 20.09 12.53 -5.81
CA PRO A 485 18.62 12.57 -5.87
C PRO A 485 18.18 12.14 -7.28
N VAL A 486 17.00 11.51 -7.39
CA VAL A 486 16.51 11.02 -8.68
C VAL A 486 16.10 12.19 -9.58
N TYR A 487 15.36 13.15 -9.04
CA TYR A 487 15.05 14.40 -9.74
C TYR A 487 15.83 15.55 -9.12
N GLN A 488 16.51 16.30 -9.98
CA GLN A 488 17.16 17.56 -9.61
C GLN A 488 16.14 18.68 -9.82
N ILE A 489 15.80 19.40 -8.75
CA ILE A 489 14.85 20.52 -8.79
C ILE A 489 15.54 21.80 -8.30
N PRO A 490 15.16 22.99 -8.79
CA PRO A 490 15.43 24.25 -8.10
C PRO A 490 14.83 24.23 -6.70
N ALA A 491 15.48 24.89 -5.73
CA ALA A 491 14.99 24.97 -4.36
C ALA A 491 13.56 25.55 -4.32
N PHE A 492 12.63 24.84 -3.66
CA PHE A 492 11.23 25.24 -3.62
C PHE A 492 10.97 26.30 -2.54
N SER A 493 10.23 27.35 -2.91
CA SER A 493 9.62 28.28 -1.96
C SER A 493 8.15 28.53 -2.32
N LEU A 494 7.29 28.58 -1.31
CA LEU A 494 5.95 29.14 -1.43
C LEU A 494 6.09 30.65 -1.64
N VAL A 495 5.39 31.20 -2.65
CA VAL A 495 5.41 32.64 -2.94
C VAL A 495 4.28 33.36 -2.20
N SER A 496 3.17 32.67 -1.93
CA SER A 496 2.03 33.21 -1.18
C SER A 496 1.25 32.10 -0.46
N ASP A 497 0.62 32.40 0.68
CA ASP A 497 -0.26 31.44 1.37
C ASP A 497 -1.49 31.07 0.52
N TRP A 498 -1.95 31.98 -0.35
CA TRP A 498 -3.04 31.71 -1.30
C TRP A 498 -2.68 30.60 -2.31
N GLU A 499 -1.39 30.35 -2.53
CA GLU A 499 -0.90 29.33 -3.43
C GLU A 499 -1.36 27.91 -3.03
N LEU A 500 -1.63 27.69 -1.74
CA LEU A 500 -2.22 26.44 -1.24
C LEU A 500 -3.60 26.14 -1.86
N ALA A 501 -4.38 27.16 -2.21
CA ALA A 501 -5.65 26.97 -2.94
C ALA A 501 -5.41 26.47 -4.38
N LEU A 502 -4.32 26.89 -5.02
CA LEU A 502 -3.94 26.43 -6.36
C LEU A 502 -3.44 24.98 -6.33
N TYR A 503 -2.67 24.60 -5.31
CA TYR A 503 -2.28 23.20 -5.10
C TYR A 503 -3.48 22.28 -4.77
N LEU A 504 -4.49 22.78 -4.05
CA LEU A 504 -5.77 22.08 -3.86
C LEU A 504 -6.49 21.86 -5.21
N VAL A 505 -6.58 22.89 -6.06
CA VAL A 505 -7.18 22.76 -7.41
C VAL A 505 -6.40 21.77 -8.28
N LEU A 506 -5.06 21.79 -8.25
CA LEU A 506 -4.24 20.79 -8.93
C LEU A 506 -4.52 19.36 -8.42
N GLY A 507 -4.74 19.21 -7.10
CA GLY A 507 -5.19 17.95 -6.50
C GLY A 507 -6.53 17.47 -7.08
N ILE A 508 -7.52 18.36 -7.23
CA ILE A 508 -8.81 18.03 -7.87
C ILE A 508 -8.59 17.58 -9.32
N LEU A 509 -7.82 18.34 -10.11
CA LEU A 509 -7.54 18.01 -11.51
C LEU A 509 -6.83 16.65 -11.67
N ALA A 510 -5.82 16.38 -10.85
CA ALA A 510 -5.12 15.10 -10.84
C ALA A 510 -6.04 13.94 -10.41
N GLY A 511 -6.90 14.16 -9.41
CA GLY A 511 -7.88 13.18 -8.95
C GLY A 511 -8.97 12.82 -9.97
N HIS A 512 -9.28 13.72 -10.92
CA HIS A 512 -10.13 13.40 -12.07
C HIS A 512 -9.35 12.75 -13.22
N LEU A 513 -8.09 13.14 -13.45
CA LEU A 513 -7.26 12.57 -14.52
C LEU A 513 -6.83 11.13 -14.21
N ALA A 514 -6.57 10.79 -12.95
CA ALA A 514 -6.07 9.49 -12.54
C ALA A 514 -7.01 8.32 -12.92
N PRO A 515 -8.32 8.32 -12.58
CA PRO A 515 -9.24 7.27 -13.02
C PRO A 515 -9.41 7.22 -14.54
N ALA A 516 -9.36 8.36 -15.23
CA ALA A 516 -9.43 8.43 -16.70
C ALA A 516 -8.20 7.78 -17.36
N PHE A 517 -7.01 7.96 -16.78
CA PHE A 517 -5.77 7.31 -17.23
C PHE A 517 -5.82 5.79 -17.01
N LEU A 518 -6.24 5.32 -15.83
CA LEU A 518 -6.41 3.89 -15.56
C LEU A 518 -7.44 3.25 -16.50
N SER A 519 -8.59 3.90 -16.71
CA SER A 519 -9.60 3.48 -17.68
C SER A 519 -9.04 3.34 -19.10
N LEU A 520 -8.10 4.20 -19.51
CA LEU A 520 -7.48 4.12 -20.82
C LEU A 520 -6.51 2.93 -20.93
N LEU A 521 -5.74 2.64 -19.88
CA LEU A 521 -4.87 1.46 -19.84
C LEU A 521 -5.67 0.16 -19.93
N GLU A 522 -6.76 0.05 -19.16
CA GLU A 522 -7.69 -1.08 -19.16
C GLU A 522 -8.41 -1.25 -20.50
N ARG A 523 -8.98 -0.17 -21.05
CA ARG A 523 -9.62 -0.18 -22.39
C ARG A 523 -8.63 -0.57 -23.48
N SER A 524 -7.37 -0.13 -23.39
CA SER A 524 -6.32 -0.56 -24.30
C SER A 524 -6.02 -2.05 -24.15
N HIS A 525 -5.94 -2.58 -22.92
CA HIS A 525 -5.76 -4.01 -22.68
C HIS A 525 -6.90 -4.85 -23.29
N HIS A 526 -8.15 -4.44 -23.09
CA HIS A 526 -9.30 -5.11 -23.74
C HIS A 526 -9.30 -4.94 -25.27
N PHE A 527 -8.90 -3.79 -25.80
CA PHE A 527 -8.78 -3.58 -27.24
C PHE A 527 -7.75 -4.53 -27.84
N PHE A 528 -6.51 -4.51 -27.35
CA PHE A 528 -5.44 -5.40 -27.79
C PHE A 528 -5.78 -6.89 -27.56
N GLY A 529 -6.47 -7.22 -26.47
CA GLY A 529 -6.95 -8.57 -26.18
C GLY A 529 -7.98 -9.12 -27.18
N ARG A 530 -8.69 -8.26 -27.92
CA ARG A 530 -9.67 -8.66 -28.95
C ARG A 530 -9.06 -8.91 -30.33
N LEU A 531 -7.81 -8.52 -30.60
CA LEU A 531 -7.19 -8.82 -31.90
C LEU A 531 -6.84 -10.31 -32.00
N PRO A 532 -7.14 -11.00 -33.12
CA PRO A 532 -6.88 -12.42 -33.33
C PRO A 532 -5.39 -12.68 -33.64
N MET A 533 -4.50 -12.28 -32.72
CA MET A 533 -3.05 -12.36 -32.87
C MET A 533 -2.36 -12.97 -31.64
N PRO A 534 -1.27 -13.74 -31.85
CA PRO A 534 -0.43 -14.21 -30.75
C PRO A 534 0.15 -13.02 -29.97
N LEU A 535 0.47 -13.23 -28.69
CA LEU A 535 1.03 -12.20 -27.80
C LEU A 535 2.27 -11.50 -28.40
N ALA A 536 3.15 -12.24 -29.10
CA ALA A 536 4.26 -11.65 -29.83
C ALA A 536 3.84 -10.67 -30.94
N GLY A 537 2.77 -10.98 -31.68
CA GLY A 537 2.20 -10.08 -32.68
C GLY A 537 1.51 -8.86 -32.05
N ARG A 538 0.82 -9.05 -30.92
CA ARG A 538 0.21 -7.96 -30.16
C ARG A 538 1.26 -6.99 -29.59
N MET A 539 2.32 -7.52 -28.97
CA MET A 539 3.44 -6.72 -28.47
C MET A 539 4.25 -6.06 -29.59
N ALA A 540 4.41 -6.70 -30.75
CA ALA A 540 4.99 -6.06 -31.94
C ALA A 540 4.13 -4.89 -32.45
N LEU A 541 2.79 -5.00 -32.41
CA LEU A 541 1.87 -3.91 -32.75
C LEU A 541 1.90 -2.78 -31.70
N GLY A 542 2.01 -3.10 -30.41
CA GLY A 542 2.24 -2.10 -29.36
C GLY A 542 3.54 -1.33 -29.60
N GLY A 543 4.62 -2.06 -29.95
CA GLY A 543 5.87 -1.49 -30.42
C GLY A 543 5.72 -0.62 -31.66
N LEU A 544 4.92 -1.02 -32.65
CA LEU A 544 4.68 -0.24 -33.87
C LEU A 544 4.08 1.13 -33.57
N VAL A 545 3.15 1.22 -32.61
CA VAL A 545 2.57 2.51 -32.18
C VAL A 545 3.64 3.39 -31.52
N VAL A 546 4.44 2.85 -30.59
CA VAL A 546 5.53 3.60 -29.95
C VAL A 546 6.58 4.08 -30.97
N GLY A 547 6.96 3.20 -31.90
CA GLY A 547 7.93 3.51 -32.95
C GLY A 547 7.42 4.56 -33.95
N ALA A 548 6.15 4.46 -34.36
CA ALA A 548 5.53 5.43 -35.26
C ALA A 548 5.40 6.82 -34.61
N ILE A 549 5.11 6.89 -33.31
CA ILE A 549 5.11 8.15 -32.55
C ILE A 549 6.55 8.68 -32.41
N SER A 550 7.52 7.81 -32.11
CA SER A 550 8.93 8.15 -31.92
C SER A 550 9.66 8.68 -33.18
N VAL A 551 9.16 8.37 -34.38
CA VAL A 551 9.59 9.02 -35.62
C VAL A 551 9.43 10.54 -35.54
N TYR A 552 8.37 11.02 -34.90
CA TYR A 552 8.09 12.44 -34.69
C TYR A 552 8.61 12.95 -33.34
N GLU A 553 8.32 12.24 -32.24
CA GLU A 553 8.63 12.66 -30.87
C GLU A 553 9.43 11.58 -30.10
N PRO A 554 10.77 11.63 -30.09
CA PRO A 554 11.63 10.68 -29.39
C PRO A 554 11.37 10.56 -27.88
N GLN A 555 10.86 11.61 -27.24
CA GLN A 555 10.66 11.69 -25.79
C GLN A 555 9.62 10.68 -25.25
N VAL A 556 8.84 10.04 -26.14
CA VAL A 556 7.93 8.97 -25.73
C VAL A 556 8.63 7.67 -25.34
N TRP A 557 9.93 7.49 -25.62
CA TRP A 557 10.64 6.25 -25.26
C TRP A 557 10.76 6.04 -23.75
N GLY A 558 10.73 4.77 -23.33
CA GLY A 558 11.04 4.35 -21.96
C GLY A 558 10.07 4.83 -20.88
N ASN A 559 10.52 4.80 -19.62
CA ASN A 559 9.69 5.09 -18.45
C ASN A 559 9.32 6.59 -18.25
N GLY A 560 9.91 7.51 -19.03
CA GLY A 560 9.66 8.97 -18.97
C GLY A 560 10.58 9.76 -18.02
N TYR A 561 11.48 9.09 -17.29
CA TYR A 561 12.36 9.71 -16.29
C TYR A 561 13.13 10.95 -16.78
N SER A 562 13.81 10.85 -17.92
CA SER A 562 14.66 11.93 -18.46
C SER A 562 13.87 13.20 -18.80
N VAL A 563 12.63 13.05 -19.26
CA VAL A 563 11.74 14.15 -19.64
C VAL A 563 11.18 14.84 -18.40
N VAL A 564 10.78 14.08 -17.36
CA VAL A 564 10.43 14.65 -16.05
C VAL A 564 11.62 15.42 -15.49
N ASN A 565 12.82 14.83 -15.49
CA ASN A 565 14.03 15.53 -15.02
C ASN A 565 14.46 16.71 -15.92
N ALA A 566 13.89 16.91 -17.11
CA ALA A 566 14.10 18.11 -17.91
C ALA A 566 13.09 19.21 -17.50
N VAL A 567 11.79 18.89 -17.50
CA VAL A 567 10.70 19.79 -17.12
C VAL A 567 10.79 20.27 -15.66
N LEU A 568 11.39 19.47 -14.77
CA LEU A 568 11.62 19.87 -13.38
C LEU A 568 12.81 20.82 -13.18
N ARG A 569 13.77 20.86 -14.11
CA ARG A 569 14.90 21.80 -14.07
C ARG A 569 14.57 23.09 -14.81
N ASP A 570 14.07 22.97 -16.03
CA ASP A 570 13.87 24.09 -16.95
C ASP A 570 12.38 24.20 -17.35
N PRO A 571 11.73 25.37 -17.21
CA PRO A 571 10.33 25.54 -17.65
C PRO A 571 10.17 25.33 -19.16
N TRP A 572 9.31 24.39 -19.56
CA TRP A 572 9.03 24.08 -20.96
C TRP A 572 7.82 24.84 -21.51
N ALA A 573 7.82 25.09 -22.83
CA ALA A 573 6.68 25.66 -23.52
C ALA A 573 5.43 24.74 -23.40
N TRP A 574 4.27 25.32 -23.12
CA TRP A 574 3.03 24.56 -22.86
C TRP A 574 2.61 23.69 -24.05
N GLN A 575 2.93 24.09 -25.29
CA GLN A 575 2.68 23.30 -26.49
C GLN A 575 3.50 22.00 -26.50
N ALA A 576 4.77 22.06 -26.07
CA ALA A 576 5.63 20.89 -25.95
C ALA A 576 5.13 19.97 -24.82
N LEU A 577 4.88 20.52 -23.63
CA LEU A 577 4.31 19.78 -22.50
C LEU A 577 3.02 19.02 -22.89
N LEU A 578 2.08 19.69 -23.56
CA LEU A 578 0.81 19.09 -23.99
C LEU A 578 1.01 18.02 -25.07
N THR A 579 1.87 18.29 -26.07
CA THR A 579 2.15 17.35 -27.17
C THR A 579 2.80 16.08 -26.64
N VAL A 580 3.86 16.21 -25.86
CA VAL A 580 4.60 15.06 -25.30
C VAL A 580 3.72 14.31 -24.29
N LEU A 581 2.87 15.00 -23.50
CA LEU A 581 1.91 14.35 -22.61
C LEU A 581 0.92 13.45 -23.36
N VAL A 582 0.25 13.98 -24.39
CA VAL A 582 -0.72 13.20 -25.19
C VAL A 582 -0.03 12.01 -25.88
N LEU A 583 1.13 12.25 -26.51
CA LEU A 583 1.88 11.20 -27.21
C LEU A 583 2.44 10.14 -26.24
N LYS A 584 2.86 10.51 -25.03
CA LYS A 584 3.30 9.57 -23.98
C LYS A 584 2.15 8.73 -23.43
N ILE A 585 0.97 9.33 -23.21
CA ILE A 585 -0.23 8.62 -22.77
C ILE A 585 -0.62 7.55 -23.80
N ILE A 586 -0.66 7.89 -25.09
CA ILE A 586 -0.95 6.94 -26.18
C ILE A 586 0.12 5.84 -26.23
N SER A 587 1.40 6.21 -26.17
CA SER A 587 2.53 5.25 -26.20
C SER A 587 2.49 4.27 -25.02
N THR A 588 2.18 4.76 -23.83
CA THR A 588 2.05 3.94 -22.61
C THR A 588 0.84 3.02 -22.68
N ALA A 589 -0.31 3.54 -23.12
CA ALA A 589 -1.52 2.74 -23.30
C ALA A 589 -1.32 1.64 -24.35
N ALA A 590 -0.64 1.91 -25.47
CA ALA A 590 -0.32 0.90 -26.48
C ALA A 590 0.68 -0.14 -25.96
N THR A 591 1.75 0.30 -25.27
CA THR A 591 2.74 -0.61 -24.66
C THR A 591 2.08 -1.56 -23.66
N HIS A 592 1.37 -1.01 -22.66
CA HIS A 592 0.72 -1.78 -21.61
C HIS A 592 -0.42 -2.66 -22.15
N GLY A 593 -1.30 -2.09 -22.98
CA GLY A 593 -2.44 -2.81 -23.55
C GLY A 593 -2.03 -4.02 -24.39
N SER A 594 -0.91 -3.93 -25.11
CA SER A 594 -0.37 -5.04 -25.91
C SER A 594 -0.01 -6.31 -25.13
N GLY A 595 0.06 -6.23 -23.79
CA GLY A 595 0.47 -7.32 -22.91
C GLY A 595 1.96 -7.30 -22.56
N ALA A 596 2.66 -6.19 -22.85
CA ALA A 596 4.08 -6.04 -22.55
C ALA A 596 4.34 -5.88 -21.04
N VAL A 597 5.45 -6.46 -20.55
CA VAL A 597 5.73 -6.54 -19.11
C VAL A 597 6.47 -5.29 -18.63
N GLY A 598 5.86 -4.57 -17.69
CA GLY A 598 6.45 -3.46 -16.96
C GLY A 598 5.45 -2.84 -15.98
N GLY A 599 5.87 -1.87 -15.18
CA GLY A 599 5.01 -1.12 -14.27
C GLY A 599 4.59 0.24 -14.84
N ALA A 600 3.36 0.68 -14.56
CA ALA A 600 2.88 2.01 -14.96
C ALA A 600 3.26 3.15 -13.98
N PHE A 601 3.98 2.86 -12.89
CA PHE A 601 4.26 3.82 -11.80
C PHE A 601 5.04 5.06 -12.27
N THR A 602 6.13 4.90 -13.05
CA THR A 602 6.87 6.06 -13.58
C THR A 602 6.07 6.82 -14.65
N PRO A 603 5.35 6.15 -15.59
CA PRO A 603 4.36 6.82 -16.44
C PRO A 603 3.28 7.61 -15.69
N THR A 604 2.78 7.12 -14.56
CA THR A 604 1.86 7.86 -13.67
C THR A 604 2.53 9.14 -13.13
N ILE A 605 3.75 9.03 -12.60
CA ILE A 605 4.54 10.18 -12.14
C ILE A 605 4.76 11.18 -13.29
N PHE A 606 5.06 10.70 -14.50
CA PHE A 606 5.20 11.54 -15.70
C PHE A 606 3.91 12.31 -16.01
N VAL A 607 2.75 11.64 -16.03
CA VAL A 607 1.47 12.30 -16.31
C VAL A 607 1.15 13.37 -15.26
N GLY A 608 1.47 13.09 -13.99
CA GLY A 608 1.38 14.07 -12.91
C GLY A 608 2.31 15.27 -13.09
N ALA A 609 3.57 15.02 -13.45
CA ALA A 609 4.56 16.07 -13.72
C ALA A 609 4.11 17.00 -14.86
N MET A 610 3.64 16.44 -15.97
CA MET A 610 3.19 17.25 -17.12
C MET A 610 1.89 18.00 -16.82
N LEU A 611 0.93 17.39 -16.12
CA LEU A 611 -0.29 18.08 -15.66
C LEU A 611 0.06 19.26 -14.75
N GLY A 612 0.93 19.03 -13.77
CA GLY A 612 1.41 20.06 -12.85
C GLY A 612 2.15 21.18 -13.58
N ALA A 613 3.05 20.85 -14.51
CA ALA A 613 3.77 21.84 -15.32
C ALA A 613 2.82 22.68 -16.19
N LEU A 614 1.83 22.06 -16.83
CA LEU A 614 0.81 22.76 -17.64
C LEU A 614 -0.05 23.69 -16.78
N PHE A 615 -0.51 23.22 -15.62
CA PHE A 615 -1.28 24.03 -14.68
C PHE A 615 -0.44 25.18 -14.11
N GLY A 616 0.78 24.91 -13.65
CA GLY A 616 1.71 25.92 -13.16
C GLY A 616 2.03 26.98 -14.23
N THR A 617 2.27 26.58 -15.47
CA THR A 617 2.48 27.53 -16.59
C THR A 617 1.24 28.40 -16.85
N LEU A 618 0.04 27.82 -16.79
CA LEU A 618 -1.21 28.58 -16.94
C LEU A 618 -1.40 29.59 -15.80
N VAL A 619 -1.22 29.18 -14.55
CA VAL A 619 -1.47 30.09 -13.42
C VAL A 619 -0.34 31.12 -13.27
N HIS A 620 0.92 30.77 -13.54
CA HIS A 620 2.04 31.70 -13.52
C HIS A 620 1.98 32.76 -14.65
N THR A 621 1.39 32.45 -15.80
CA THR A 621 1.12 33.48 -16.84
C THR A 621 -0.07 34.40 -16.49
N LEU A 622 -0.92 34.02 -15.54
CA LEU A 622 -2.04 34.83 -15.03
C LEU A 622 -1.69 35.63 -13.77
N LEU A 623 -0.80 35.10 -12.92
CA LEU A 623 -0.44 35.62 -11.60
C LEU A 623 1.08 35.48 -11.34
N PRO A 624 1.96 36.14 -12.13
CA PRO A 624 3.40 35.93 -12.09
C PRO A 624 4.03 36.24 -10.73
N ASP A 625 3.63 37.33 -10.07
CA ASP A 625 4.18 37.77 -8.78
C ASP A 625 3.62 37.01 -7.56
N GLY A 626 2.58 36.18 -7.77
CA GLY A 626 1.84 35.50 -6.70
C GLY A 626 1.96 33.98 -6.67
N THR A 627 2.85 33.41 -7.49
CA THR A 627 2.96 31.96 -7.71
C THR A 627 4.42 31.50 -7.83
N ALA A 628 4.73 30.30 -7.35
CA ALA A 628 5.99 29.65 -7.63
C ALA A 628 6.13 29.29 -9.13
N THR A 629 7.34 28.91 -9.54
CA THR A 629 7.63 28.52 -10.92
C THR A 629 6.84 27.27 -11.34
N PRO A 630 6.55 27.05 -12.64
CA PRO A 630 5.79 25.88 -13.11
C PRO A 630 6.35 24.52 -12.64
N ASN A 631 7.67 24.45 -12.42
CA ASN A 631 8.37 23.26 -11.93
C ASN A 631 7.87 22.83 -10.54
N ALA A 632 7.50 23.77 -9.67
CA ALA A 632 6.93 23.48 -8.35
C ALA A 632 5.60 22.72 -8.45
N TYR A 633 4.70 23.20 -9.31
CA TYR A 633 3.43 22.55 -9.62
C TYR A 633 3.64 21.19 -10.26
N ALA A 634 4.66 21.02 -11.11
CA ALA A 634 5.03 19.72 -11.67
C ALA A 634 5.37 18.68 -10.58
N VAL A 635 6.19 19.04 -9.58
CA VAL A 635 6.52 18.14 -8.46
C VAL A 635 5.28 17.78 -7.64
N VAL A 636 4.42 18.75 -7.31
CA VAL A 636 3.17 18.47 -6.58
C VAL A 636 2.22 17.59 -7.42
N GLY A 637 2.16 17.83 -8.72
CA GLY A 637 1.36 17.04 -9.68
C GLY A 637 1.79 15.57 -9.76
N MET A 638 3.09 15.28 -9.68
CA MET A 638 3.62 13.89 -9.61
C MET A 638 2.96 13.10 -8.47
N GLY A 639 2.92 13.69 -7.28
CA GLY A 639 2.37 13.05 -6.08
C GLY A 639 0.86 12.93 -6.14
N ALA A 640 0.17 13.99 -6.59
CA ALA A 640 -1.29 14.01 -6.72
C ALA A 640 -1.78 12.92 -7.69
N MET A 641 -1.14 12.76 -8.86
CA MET A 641 -1.46 11.71 -9.83
C MET A 641 -1.12 10.30 -9.30
N LEU A 642 -0.02 10.17 -8.55
CA LEU A 642 0.37 8.90 -7.93
C LEU A 642 -0.65 8.47 -6.85
N ALA A 643 -1.10 9.39 -6.01
CA ALA A 643 -2.09 9.11 -4.98
C ALA A 643 -3.47 8.79 -5.56
N GLY A 644 -3.89 9.51 -6.60
CA GLY A 644 -5.16 9.28 -7.29
C GLY A 644 -5.23 7.96 -8.09
N THR A 645 -4.09 7.37 -8.47
CA THR A 645 -4.05 6.08 -9.20
C THR A 645 -3.76 4.88 -8.30
N THR A 646 -2.92 5.05 -7.28
CA THR A 646 -2.53 3.96 -6.36
C THR A 646 -3.42 3.84 -5.12
N HIS A 647 -4.17 4.90 -4.80
CA HIS A 647 -4.91 5.07 -3.54
C HIS A 647 -4.04 4.99 -2.27
N ALA A 648 -2.73 5.22 -2.40
CA ALA A 648 -1.75 5.20 -1.31
C ALA A 648 -1.15 6.61 -1.08
N PRO A 649 -1.86 7.50 -0.36
CA PRO A 649 -1.42 8.88 -0.18
C PRO A 649 -0.13 9.01 0.64
N LEU A 650 0.10 8.18 1.66
CA LEU A 650 1.29 8.33 2.52
C LEU A 650 2.57 7.95 1.78
N MET A 651 2.54 6.83 1.04
CA MET A 651 3.54 6.46 0.06
C MET A 651 3.76 7.58 -0.95
N SER A 652 2.69 8.14 -1.53
CA SER A 652 2.81 9.15 -2.59
C SER A 652 3.48 10.46 -2.12
N ILE A 653 3.21 10.91 -0.88
CA ILE A 653 3.87 12.07 -0.27
C ILE A 653 5.36 11.79 -0.07
N LEU A 654 5.70 10.68 0.59
CA LEU A 654 7.11 10.38 0.90
C LEU A 654 7.91 10.00 -0.36
N MET A 655 7.26 9.45 -1.38
CA MET A 655 7.90 9.11 -2.65
C MET A 655 8.37 10.38 -3.38
N VAL A 656 7.51 11.39 -3.50
CA VAL A 656 7.92 12.64 -4.14
C VAL A 656 8.98 13.36 -3.31
N PHE A 657 8.87 13.35 -1.97
CA PHE A 657 9.87 13.89 -1.06
C PHE A 657 11.26 13.22 -1.23
N GLU A 658 11.37 11.89 -1.19
CA GLU A 658 12.67 11.21 -1.36
C GLU A 658 13.22 11.32 -2.79
N LEU A 659 12.35 11.43 -3.80
CA LEU A 659 12.78 11.59 -5.20
C LEU A 659 13.39 12.97 -5.49
N THR A 660 12.98 14.04 -4.78
CA THR A 660 13.49 15.41 -4.97
C THR A 660 14.41 15.91 -3.85
N MET A 661 14.33 15.31 -2.65
CA MET A 661 15.04 15.70 -1.42
C MET A 661 14.74 17.11 -0.87
N ASP A 662 13.67 17.76 -1.34
CA ASP A 662 13.20 19.06 -0.84
C ASP A 662 12.06 18.89 0.18
N TYR A 663 12.22 19.41 1.40
CA TYR A 663 11.22 19.32 2.46
C TYR A 663 10.16 20.45 2.39
N GLN A 664 10.48 21.60 1.81
CA GLN A 664 9.59 22.76 1.80
C GLN A 664 8.33 22.50 0.96
N ILE A 665 8.43 21.64 -0.06
CA ILE A 665 7.30 21.24 -0.90
C ILE A 665 6.33 20.24 -0.24
N VAL A 666 6.68 19.67 0.92
CA VAL A 666 5.85 18.63 1.57
C VAL A 666 4.47 19.17 1.98
N LEU A 667 4.35 20.44 2.39
CA LEU A 667 3.08 21.05 2.78
C LEU A 667 2.05 21.13 1.63
N PRO A 668 2.33 21.78 0.47
CA PRO A 668 1.41 21.78 -0.66
C PRO A 668 1.22 20.39 -1.28
N LEU A 669 2.26 19.54 -1.26
CA LEU A 669 2.20 18.15 -1.70
C LEU A 669 1.17 17.34 -0.90
N MET A 670 1.18 17.43 0.42
CA MET A 670 0.19 16.76 1.29
C MET A 670 -1.24 17.17 0.96
N LEU A 671 -1.47 18.47 0.75
CA LEU A 671 -2.79 19.01 0.40
C LEU A 671 -3.28 18.44 -0.94
N ALA A 672 -2.48 18.58 -2.00
CA ALA A 672 -2.83 18.10 -3.33
C ALA A 672 -3.01 16.57 -3.40
N VAL A 673 -2.14 15.81 -2.71
CA VAL A 673 -2.22 14.34 -2.62
C VAL A 673 -3.53 13.87 -1.99
N ILE A 674 -3.89 14.43 -0.83
CA ILE A 674 -5.09 14.01 -0.10
C ILE A 674 -6.36 14.41 -0.89
N THR A 675 -6.37 15.60 -1.50
CA THR A 675 -7.46 16.01 -2.38
C THR A 675 -7.58 15.11 -3.62
N ALA A 676 -6.46 14.76 -4.29
CA ALA A 676 -6.48 13.87 -5.44
C ALA A 676 -6.97 12.46 -5.08
N HIS A 677 -6.53 11.91 -3.95
CA HIS A 677 -6.98 10.62 -3.43
C HIS A 677 -8.50 10.59 -3.18
N TYR A 678 -9.06 11.60 -2.49
CA TYR A 678 -10.50 11.65 -2.23
C TYR A 678 -11.35 11.94 -3.47
N THR A 679 -10.83 12.71 -4.44
CA THR A 679 -11.51 12.95 -5.73
C THR A 679 -11.52 11.68 -6.58
N ALA A 680 -10.39 10.98 -6.70
CA ALA A 680 -10.32 9.70 -7.40
C ALA A 680 -11.22 8.64 -6.75
N SER A 681 -11.29 8.61 -5.42
CA SER A 681 -12.15 7.71 -4.65
C SER A 681 -13.66 7.94 -4.82
N ARG A 682 -14.09 8.90 -5.66
CA ARG A 682 -15.49 9.02 -6.11
C ARG A 682 -15.83 8.06 -7.27
N TYR A 683 -14.84 7.53 -7.97
CA TYR A 683 -15.02 6.70 -9.17
C TYR A 683 -15.04 5.22 -8.80
N THR A 684 -16.15 4.74 -8.24
CA THR A 684 -16.31 3.36 -7.73
C THR A 684 -16.07 2.26 -8.76
N ASP A 685 -16.30 2.57 -10.03
CA ASP A 685 -16.30 1.59 -11.12
C ASP A 685 -14.89 1.37 -11.69
N ILE A 686 -13.91 2.17 -11.27
CA ILE A 686 -12.53 2.16 -11.78
C ILE A 686 -11.62 1.63 -10.68
N ARG A 687 -10.94 0.51 -10.97
CA ARG A 687 -10.08 -0.17 -9.99
C ARG A 687 -8.76 0.60 -9.76
N PRO A 688 -8.27 0.72 -8.51
CA PRO A 688 -6.92 1.21 -8.24
C PRO A 688 -5.86 0.40 -8.99
N MET A 689 -4.75 1.04 -9.37
CA MET A 689 -3.70 0.49 -10.26
C MET A 689 -3.20 -0.94 -9.90
N TYR A 690 -3.27 -1.32 -8.62
CA TYR A 690 -2.76 -2.60 -8.11
C TYR A 690 -3.85 -3.59 -7.66
N ALA A 691 -5.14 -3.23 -7.76
CA ALA A 691 -6.22 -4.04 -7.21
C ALA A 691 -6.29 -5.47 -7.78
N ASP A 692 -6.07 -5.63 -9.10
CA ASP A 692 -6.13 -6.95 -9.76
C ASP A 692 -4.96 -7.89 -9.39
N SER A 693 -3.90 -7.37 -8.76
CA SER A 693 -2.83 -8.18 -8.14
C SER A 693 -3.09 -8.48 -6.66
N LEU A 694 -4.12 -7.86 -6.06
CA LEU A 694 -4.53 -8.01 -4.66
C LEU A 694 -5.87 -8.73 -4.48
N LEU A 695 -6.64 -8.91 -5.56
CA LEU A 695 -7.89 -9.68 -5.61
C LEU A 695 -7.62 -11.12 -6.07
N PRO A 696 -8.36 -12.12 -5.55
CA PRO A 696 -8.25 -13.49 -6.04
C PRO A 696 -8.58 -13.56 -7.53
N ARG A 697 -7.67 -14.10 -8.33
CA ARG A 697 -7.96 -14.39 -9.73
C ARG A 697 -9.03 -15.48 -9.80
N GLU A 698 -10.21 -15.11 -10.29
CA GLU A 698 -11.12 -16.07 -10.91
C GLU A 698 -10.32 -16.85 -11.96
N ASN A 699 -10.36 -18.18 -11.88
CA ASN A 699 -9.55 -19.01 -12.77
C ASN A 699 -10.01 -18.80 -14.22
N PRO A 700 -9.11 -18.46 -15.16
CA PRO A 700 -9.45 -18.56 -16.57
C PRO A 700 -9.71 -20.04 -16.89
N VAL A 701 -10.94 -20.32 -17.33
CA VAL A 701 -11.44 -21.62 -17.79
C VAL A 701 -10.84 -21.97 -19.15
#